data_AF-A0A1G0Z576-F1
#
_entry.id   AF-A0A1G0Z576-F1
#
_cell.length_a   1.000
_cell.length_b   1.000
_cell.length_c   1.000
_cell.angle_alpha   90.00
_cell.angle_beta   90.00
_cell.angle_gamma   90.00
#
_symmetry.space_group_name_H-M   'P 1'
#
loop_
_entity.id
_entity.type
_entity.pdbx_description
1 polymer ?
#
loop_
_entity_poly.entity_id
_entity_poly.type
_entity_poly.pdbx_seq_one_letter_code
_entity_poly.pdbx_strand_id
1 'polypeptide(L)'
;MKTKVHIVANNHIDREWTYDAQLTRMLTVKFFEDLLETFKKIPDFQFVLDSQAVPLEDYLEMFPEKKNLLKKHVSDKRLWAGPWYSAPDCFYLNGESIVRNLLVGHEVANSFGNVSKFGYTPFGWGQVSQLPQIYAGFGIDSVFFYRGADTIKTNYYNWVGADGTGAYCIKYHRTNFFDKVFRPMTKKRDAVPWDREIDYCGDEVPFMFSSEGYKYDHGFVVDGKYQIKMDKIDKAIDDFVEKEKGNFAGGIVLGMNGMDTCFPSLKGLLAIDKVKRQKNGDYDLVYSSLDQFSKELKSAVKKGGIKLETHSGEMRRFGPGFGGPGKSEVKSTHFYLAATRPRQKSKNAKAENLLSRNAEPFAAASYILGKEYPKEFITTAWKYLLKCHPHDTIAGCGVDQIEIDMINRLDQTINISKGVLNMSVQHLLKNIDNSQIKDDELALVVFNPSPYKRTELVPVWLHIPEKMNFKEPVMASMTLHPECEAPRDKNGGTRLPRPEFEIVEKQSGKKLDFEILERGEMTDRIFRDLTDTTLYIYGELVKINLDVEISGLGYKTLVVRKAAAVKTSGKTIANGNCMENDFMRVSINADGTLDILEKETGKQFKGLHYFTDTGDNGDPWVRFVPDVNKLYSSKGIKAKIKLVRNSAMSAEFAIEYPFMIPKGLKKDNYNMEGYYDYAASSDELVSMNIRSKLTLAKSAKCLDIETEVDNQSTDHLVQLVFPTGLKTDKVFAESAFDVVERTIIKNEKNADPSLVNGEDPFIRFVDMTDGKSGLSIVSDSVKGYEPLGDKDNSLALNLIRSYTSQIVTIYGRKERRAEQMLTQALGIQKFHYAIYPHAGTWENGCIEQAEKINCPMIPTQTHRSFGKLPSELDFIKFASTKLAFSSFKKADREDAVILRVFNPSTKNVETEIEFFKDLKKAEAVNLNEEKLSSTPALKPNGKKLKFSVGPKKIASFKLKFG
;
A
#
# COMPACT_ATOMS: atom_id res chain seq x y z
N MET A 1 42.62 16.88 17.14
CA MET A 1 42.30 15.50 16.70
C MET A 1 42.29 15.53 15.18
N LYS A 2 42.92 14.55 14.51
CA LYS A 2 42.92 14.47 13.04
C LYS A 2 41.47 14.27 12.56
N THR A 3 40.98 15.00 11.56
CA THR A 3 39.60 14.80 11.07
C THR A 3 39.49 13.44 10.40
N LYS A 4 38.50 12.64 10.76
CA LYS A 4 38.29 11.31 10.20
C LYS A 4 37.17 11.33 9.16
N VAL A 5 37.46 10.88 7.94
CA VAL A 5 36.52 10.85 6.82
C VAL A 5 36.07 9.42 6.57
N HIS A 6 34.79 9.17 6.81
CA HIS A 6 34.13 7.90 6.52
C HIS A 6 33.68 7.90 5.06
N ILE A 7 34.42 7.22 4.19
CA ILE A 7 34.06 7.02 2.79
C ILE A 7 33.11 5.81 2.72
N VAL A 8 31.82 6.09 2.57
CA VAL A 8 30.77 5.07 2.45
C VAL A 8 30.47 4.87 0.97
N ALA A 9 31.01 3.81 0.38
CA ALA A 9 30.69 3.44 -0.99
C ALA A 9 29.27 2.85 -1.04
N ASN A 10 28.46 3.36 -1.95
CA ASN A 10 27.08 2.94 -2.14
C ASN A 10 26.68 3.09 -3.61
N ASN A 11 25.48 2.62 -3.93
CA ASN A 11 24.69 3.03 -5.07
C ASN A 11 23.24 3.15 -4.62
N HIS A 12 22.44 3.94 -5.34
CA HIS A 12 20.99 3.91 -5.18
C HIS A 12 20.41 3.14 -6.35
N ILE A 13 19.83 1.96 -6.08
CA ILE A 13 19.33 1.05 -7.12
C ILE A 13 17.81 1.14 -7.11
N ASP A 14 17.29 2.02 -7.96
CA ASP A 14 15.87 2.04 -8.31
C ASP A 14 15.61 0.82 -9.18
N ARG A 15 14.97 -0.19 -8.59
CA ARG A 15 14.71 -1.47 -9.26
C ARG A 15 13.98 -1.26 -10.60
N GLU A 16 13.11 -0.26 -10.64
CA GLU A 16 12.28 0.15 -11.76
C GLU A 16 12.04 1.67 -11.65
N TRP A 17 12.43 2.45 -12.66
CA TRP A 17 12.19 3.91 -12.70
C TRP A 17 12.27 4.43 -14.13
N THR A 18 13.47 4.86 -14.56
CA THR A 18 13.72 5.25 -15.95
C THR A 18 13.76 4.04 -16.88
N TYR A 19 14.20 2.91 -16.34
CA TYR A 19 14.29 1.65 -17.05
C TYR A 19 13.25 0.66 -16.50
N ASP A 20 12.82 -0.27 -17.36
CA ASP A 20 12.07 -1.44 -16.92
C ASP A 20 12.94 -2.36 -16.03
N ALA A 21 12.27 -3.32 -15.39
CA ALA A 21 12.92 -4.22 -14.43
C ALA A 21 14.05 -5.06 -15.03
N GLN A 22 13.97 -5.42 -16.32
CA GLN A 22 14.97 -6.29 -16.97
C GLN A 22 16.23 -5.53 -17.33
N LEU A 23 16.09 -4.33 -17.87
CA LEU A 23 17.26 -3.48 -18.15
C LEU A 23 17.98 -3.11 -16.85
N THR A 24 17.26 -2.73 -15.79
CA THR A 24 17.86 -2.51 -14.46
C THR A 24 18.56 -3.76 -13.92
N ARG A 25 18.00 -4.95 -14.15
CA ARG A 25 18.64 -6.22 -13.76
C ARG A 25 19.97 -6.44 -14.49
N MET A 26 20.06 -6.14 -15.78
CA MET A 26 21.33 -6.21 -16.51
C MET A 26 22.38 -5.24 -15.95
N LEU A 27 21.97 -4.02 -15.60
CA LEU A 27 22.84 -3.04 -14.95
C LEU A 27 23.29 -3.52 -13.55
N THR A 28 22.38 -4.14 -12.81
CA THR A 28 22.66 -4.75 -11.50
C THR A 28 23.70 -5.87 -11.62
N VAL A 29 23.60 -6.72 -12.65
CA VAL A 29 24.61 -7.75 -12.94
C VAL A 29 25.98 -7.13 -13.17
N LYS A 30 26.06 -6.11 -14.04
CA LYS A 30 27.33 -5.43 -14.32
C LYS A 30 27.94 -4.82 -13.06
N PHE A 31 27.11 -4.20 -12.23
CA PHE A 31 27.50 -3.64 -10.94
C PHE A 31 28.11 -4.72 -10.02
N PHE A 32 27.47 -5.88 -9.87
CA PHE A 32 27.99 -6.94 -9.00
C PHE A 32 29.33 -7.49 -9.50
N GLU A 33 29.51 -7.69 -10.80
CA GLU A 33 30.81 -8.12 -11.34
C GLU A 33 31.93 -7.11 -11.04
N ASP A 34 31.66 -5.81 -11.19
CA ASP A 34 32.62 -4.75 -10.87
C ASP A 34 32.90 -4.66 -9.36
N LEU A 35 31.87 -4.84 -8.53
CA LEU A 35 32.00 -4.85 -7.08
C LEU A 35 32.85 -6.03 -6.61
N LEU A 36 32.61 -7.23 -7.16
CA LEU A 36 33.39 -8.43 -6.83
C LEU A 36 34.86 -8.27 -7.25
N GLU A 37 35.15 -7.66 -8.39
CA GLU A 37 36.53 -7.36 -8.77
C GLU A 37 37.17 -6.31 -7.85
N THR A 38 36.40 -5.30 -7.43
CA THR A 38 36.84 -4.31 -6.45
C THR A 38 37.23 -4.96 -5.13
N PHE A 39 36.43 -5.90 -4.62
CA PHE A 39 36.76 -6.63 -3.40
C PHE A 39 38.06 -7.44 -3.49
N LYS A 40 38.46 -7.90 -4.68
CA LYS A 40 39.75 -8.58 -4.86
C LYS A 40 40.93 -7.61 -4.82
N LYS A 41 40.76 -6.40 -5.36
CA LYS A 41 41.85 -5.42 -5.52
C LYS A 41 42.06 -4.52 -4.30
N ILE A 42 41.02 -4.25 -3.52
CA ILE A 42 41.07 -3.37 -2.34
C ILE A 42 40.60 -4.17 -1.10
N PRO A 43 41.51 -4.76 -0.31
CA PRO A 43 41.16 -5.72 0.74
C PRO A 43 40.24 -5.20 1.85
N ASP A 44 40.36 -3.92 2.24
CA ASP A 44 39.56 -3.29 3.30
C ASP A 44 38.32 -2.54 2.77
N PHE A 45 38.02 -2.66 1.47
CA PHE A 45 36.85 -2.04 0.87
C PHE A 45 35.55 -2.61 1.43
N GLN A 46 34.62 -1.70 1.73
CA GLN A 46 33.25 -1.98 2.17
C GLN A 46 32.25 -1.29 1.25
N PHE A 47 31.07 -1.89 1.07
CA PHE A 47 30.00 -1.38 0.23
C PHE A 47 28.64 -1.49 0.92
N VAL A 48 27.82 -0.45 0.83
CA VAL A 48 26.42 -0.42 1.31
C VAL A 48 25.46 -0.58 0.13
N LEU A 49 24.76 -1.71 0.09
CA LEU A 49 23.81 -2.09 -0.97
C LEU A 49 22.43 -1.45 -0.72
N ASP A 50 22.40 -0.13 -0.70
CA ASP A 50 21.17 0.69 -0.69
C ASP A 50 20.11 0.35 0.37
N SER A 51 20.49 -0.31 1.47
CA SER A 51 19.53 -0.83 2.48
C SER A 51 18.64 -1.98 1.99
N GLN A 52 18.86 -2.52 0.79
CA GLN A 52 18.01 -3.50 0.13
C GLN A 52 18.64 -4.91 0.13
N ALA A 53 17.81 -5.95 0.11
CA ALA A 53 18.25 -7.33 -0.02
C ALA A 53 17.88 -7.94 -1.38
N VAL A 54 16.85 -7.40 -2.06
CA VAL A 54 16.37 -7.89 -3.36
C VAL A 54 17.44 -7.90 -4.47
N PRO A 55 18.42 -6.97 -4.54
CA PRO A 55 19.44 -7.04 -5.58
C PRO A 55 20.31 -8.30 -5.50
N LEU A 56 20.46 -8.90 -4.31
CA LEU A 56 21.15 -10.18 -4.15
C LEU A 56 20.41 -11.31 -4.86
N GLU A 57 19.08 -11.35 -4.73
CA GLU A 57 18.26 -12.35 -5.40
C GLU A 57 18.19 -12.09 -6.90
N ASP A 58 18.01 -10.83 -7.33
CA ASP A 58 17.97 -10.46 -8.74
C ASP A 58 19.28 -10.83 -9.47
N TYR A 59 20.44 -10.73 -8.81
CA TYR A 59 21.73 -11.20 -9.35
C TYR A 59 21.85 -12.73 -9.38
N LEU A 60 21.44 -13.42 -8.31
CA LEU A 60 21.56 -14.88 -8.21
C LEU A 60 20.53 -15.65 -9.05
N GLU A 61 19.44 -15.00 -9.48
CA GLU A 61 18.59 -15.55 -10.53
C GLU A 61 19.39 -15.77 -11.83
N MET A 62 20.41 -14.95 -12.10
CA MET A 62 21.27 -15.06 -13.29
C MET A 62 22.55 -15.88 -13.01
N PHE A 63 23.15 -15.74 -11.82
CA PHE A 63 24.43 -16.36 -11.45
C PHE A 63 24.36 -17.12 -10.12
N PRO A 64 23.58 -18.21 -10.03
CA PRO A 64 23.35 -18.94 -8.78
C PRO A 64 24.64 -19.49 -8.15
N GLU A 65 25.67 -19.78 -8.95
CA GLU A 65 26.98 -20.27 -8.51
C GLU A 65 27.77 -19.25 -7.65
N LYS A 66 27.43 -17.96 -7.74
CA LYS A 66 28.11 -16.88 -6.99
C LYS A 66 27.62 -16.75 -5.55
N LYS A 67 26.61 -17.53 -5.13
CA LYS A 67 25.99 -17.44 -3.80
C LYS A 67 26.98 -17.52 -2.64
N ASN A 68 27.92 -18.46 -2.68
CA ASN A 68 28.91 -18.63 -1.61
C ASN A 68 29.90 -17.46 -1.53
N LEU A 69 30.23 -16.85 -2.67
CA LEU A 69 31.10 -15.69 -2.73
C LEU A 69 30.42 -14.46 -2.13
N LEU A 70 29.15 -14.20 -2.47
CA LEU A 70 28.37 -13.13 -1.85
C LEU A 70 28.19 -13.36 -0.36
N LYS A 71 27.88 -14.61 0.05
CA LYS A 71 27.79 -14.98 1.47
C LYS A 71 29.08 -14.65 2.23
N LYS A 72 30.24 -14.94 1.64
CA LYS A 72 31.53 -14.57 2.24
C LYS A 72 31.63 -13.05 2.45
N HIS A 73 31.36 -12.24 1.43
CA HIS A 73 31.48 -10.78 1.54
C HIS A 73 30.47 -10.14 2.51
N VAL A 74 29.26 -10.69 2.60
CA VAL A 74 28.25 -10.23 3.58
C VAL A 74 28.65 -10.63 5.01
N SER A 75 29.10 -11.88 5.20
CA SER A 75 29.59 -12.37 6.50
C SER A 75 30.80 -11.57 7.00
N ASP A 76 31.74 -11.28 6.10
CA ASP A 76 32.96 -10.52 6.38
C ASP A 76 32.68 -9.00 6.52
N LYS A 77 31.40 -8.56 6.46
CA LYS A 77 30.97 -7.15 6.51
C LYS A 77 31.65 -6.24 5.47
N ARG A 78 31.98 -6.82 4.32
CA ARG A 78 32.45 -6.10 3.14
C ARG A 78 31.30 -5.66 2.24
N LEU A 79 30.20 -6.41 2.26
CA LEU A 79 28.94 -6.06 1.61
C LEU A 79 27.82 -5.96 2.65
N TRP A 80 27.23 -4.77 2.82
CA TRP A 80 26.14 -4.51 3.75
C TRP A 80 24.80 -4.52 3.01
N ALA A 81 24.00 -5.57 3.22
CA ALA A 81 22.69 -5.76 2.59
C ALA A 81 21.54 -5.74 3.60
N GLY A 82 20.34 -5.39 3.12
CA GLY A 82 19.19 -5.10 3.98
C GLY A 82 19.39 -3.80 4.80
N PRO A 83 18.54 -3.51 5.80
CA PRO A 83 17.54 -4.41 6.41
C PRO A 83 16.25 -4.62 5.62
N TRP A 84 15.97 -3.78 4.62
CA TRP A 84 14.78 -3.92 3.80
C TRP A 84 14.96 -5.00 2.73
N TYR A 85 13.85 -5.60 2.28
CA TYR A 85 13.88 -6.44 1.10
C TYR A 85 13.97 -5.57 -0.16
N SER A 86 13.02 -4.66 -0.35
CA SER A 86 13.01 -3.62 -1.40
C SER A 86 13.03 -2.22 -0.78
N ALA A 87 13.08 -1.14 -1.56
CA ALA A 87 13.11 0.24 -1.05
C ALA A 87 11.71 0.91 -1.06
N PRO A 88 10.86 0.72 -0.03
CA PRO A 88 9.45 1.09 -0.12
C PRO A 88 9.18 2.60 -0.01
N ASP A 89 8.07 3.05 -0.60
CA ASP A 89 7.37 4.24 -0.09
C ASP A 89 6.36 3.82 0.98
N CYS A 90 6.45 4.36 2.20
CA CYS A 90 5.67 3.88 3.33
C CYS A 90 4.27 4.52 3.48
N PHE A 91 3.95 5.60 2.76
CA PHE A 91 2.65 6.27 2.93
C PHE A 91 1.49 5.56 2.25
N TYR A 92 1.78 4.75 1.22
CA TYR A 92 0.77 4.06 0.40
C TYR A 92 0.59 2.59 0.76
N LEU A 93 1.27 2.11 1.82
CA LEU A 93 1.34 0.71 2.19
C LEU A 93 0.67 0.46 3.53
N ASN A 94 0.03 -0.71 3.66
CA ASN A 94 -0.41 -1.20 4.95
C ASN A 94 0.80 -1.40 5.89
N GLY A 95 0.60 -1.18 7.19
CA GLY A 95 1.66 -1.37 8.18
C GLY A 95 2.30 -2.77 8.14
N GLU A 96 1.50 -3.81 7.88
CA GLU A 96 2.02 -5.18 7.71
C GLU A 96 2.99 -5.30 6.54
N SER A 97 2.75 -4.62 5.41
CA SER A 97 3.67 -4.64 4.27
C SER A 97 5.02 -4.03 4.60
N ILE A 98 5.05 -2.97 5.43
CA ILE A 98 6.30 -2.37 5.92
C ILE A 98 7.05 -3.37 6.81
N VAL A 99 6.35 -4.02 7.74
CA VAL A 99 6.94 -5.05 8.62
C VAL A 99 7.42 -6.26 7.82
N ARG A 100 6.67 -6.70 6.80
CA ARG A 100 7.06 -7.83 5.93
C ARG A 100 8.25 -7.48 5.06
N ASN A 101 8.36 -6.24 4.61
CA ASN A 101 9.54 -5.78 3.87
C ASN A 101 10.81 -5.94 4.72
N LEU A 102 10.76 -5.55 6.00
CA LEU A 102 11.87 -5.75 6.93
C LEU A 102 12.07 -7.22 7.31
N LEU A 103 11.01 -8.00 7.58
CA LEU A 103 11.13 -9.43 7.91
C LEU A 103 11.80 -10.21 6.77
N VAL A 104 11.31 -10.05 5.55
CA VAL A 104 11.87 -10.71 4.35
C VAL A 104 13.27 -10.19 4.07
N GLY A 105 13.53 -8.88 4.23
CA GLY A 105 14.86 -8.30 4.05
C GLY A 105 15.87 -8.88 5.03
N HIS A 106 15.48 -9.04 6.29
CA HIS A 106 16.28 -9.69 7.31
C HIS A 106 16.50 -11.17 7.01
N GLU A 107 15.47 -11.91 6.59
CA GLU A 107 15.59 -13.32 6.23
C GLU A 107 16.58 -13.52 5.07
N VAL A 108 16.40 -12.77 3.98
CA VAL A 108 17.25 -12.83 2.80
C VAL A 108 18.69 -12.46 3.17
N ALA A 109 18.93 -11.29 3.77
CA ALA A 109 20.29 -10.85 4.12
C ALA A 109 20.99 -11.82 5.09
N ASN A 110 20.31 -12.30 6.15
CA ASN A 110 20.90 -13.25 7.08
C ASN A 110 21.24 -14.60 6.43
N SER A 111 20.55 -15.02 5.36
CA SER A 111 20.92 -16.21 4.60
C SER A 111 22.33 -16.09 3.96
N PHE A 112 22.82 -14.86 3.78
CA PHE A 112 24.19 -14.52 3.35
C PHE A 112 25.13 -14.23 4.53
N GLY A 113 24.69 -14.42 5.77
CA GLY A 113 25.52 -14.43 6.97
C GLY A 113 25.46 -13.19 7.85
N ASN A 114 24.87 -12.08 7.38
CA ASN A 114 24.65 -10.89 8.19
C ASN A 114 23.55 -9.99 7.60
N VAL A 115 22.93 -9.14 8.43
CA VAL A 115 21.99 -8.09 8.00
C VAL A 115 22.44 -6.73 8.55
N SER A 116 22.30 -5.68 7.74
CA SER A 116 22.53 -4.31 8.19
C SER A 116 21.55 -3.91 9.30
N LYS A 117 22.04 -3.21 10.33
CA LYS A 117 21.24 -2.72 11.47
C LYS A 117 21.16 -1.18 11.52
N PHE A 118 20.99 -0.57 10.35
CA PHE A 118 20.73 0.86 10.20
C PHE A 118 19.53 1.06 9.26
N GLY A 119 18.68 2.02 9.58
CA GLY A 119 17.55 2.41 8.74
C GLY A 119 18.02 3.42 7.70
N TYR A 120 18.57 2.95 6.58
CA TYR A 120 18.95 3.84 5.47
C TYR A 120 17.78 3.95 4.50
N THR A 121 17.20 5.15 4.40
CA THR A 121 16.06 5.48 3.51
C THR A 121 16.39 6.74 2.69
N PRO A 122 17.30 6.63 1.68
CA PRO A 122 17.46 7.69 0.66
C PRO A 122 16.20 7.85 -0.21
N PHE A 123 15.37 6.81 -0.20
CA PHE A 123 14.11 6.66 -0.89
C PHE A 123 12.90 7.06 -0.05
N GLY A 124 11.74 6.99 -0.67
CA GLY A 124 10.45 7.32 -0.07
C GLY A 124 10.22 8.82 -0.03
N TRP A 125 8.98 9.23 -0.29
CA TRP A 125 8.59 10.63 -0.44
C TRP A 125 8.20 11.25 0.91
N GLY A 126 8.94 10.88 1.96
CA GLY A 126 8.77 11.26 3.37
C GLY A 126 8.71 10.02 4.28
N GLN A 127 8.46 10.22 5.58
CA GLN A 127 8.50 9.15 6.59
C GLN A 127 7.23 9.13 7.47
N VAL A 128 6.60 7.96 7.62
CA VAL A 128 5.41 7.76 8.48
C VAL A 128 5.75 7.84 9.97
N SER A 129 4.77 8.19 10.80
CA SER A 129 4.93 8.46 12.25
C SER A 129 5.44 7.27 13.07
N GLN A 130 5.22 6.04 12.59
CA GLN A 130 5.52 4.82 13.34
C GLN A 130 6.88 4.20 12.99
N LEU A 131 7.61 4.73 12.01
CA LEU A 131 8.89 4.18 11.59
C LEU A 131 9.92 4.03 12.72
N PRO A 132 10.07 4.97 13.69
CA PRO A 132 10.95 4.77 14.85
C PRO A 132 10.59 3.51 15.66
N GLN A 133 9.30 3.31 15.94
CA GLN A 133 8.81 2.11 16.63
C GLN A 133 9.05 0.85 15.79
N ILE A 134 8.81 0.93 14.48
CA ILE A 134 9.02 -0.19 13.56
C ILE A 134 10.50 -0.60 13.55
N TYR A 135 11.41 0.34 13.33
CA TYR A 135 12.85 0.09 13.33
C TYR A 135 13.35 -0.48 14.66
N ALA A 136 12.90 0.06 15.79
CA ALA A 136 13.23 -0.50 17.11
C ALA A 136 12.78 -1.96 17.24
N GLY A 137 11.65 -2.32 16.63
CA GLY A 137 11.14 -3.69 16.53
C GLY A 137 12.05 -4.68 15.78
N PHE A 138 13.07 -4.18 15.06
CA PHE A 138 14.11 -4.95 14.39
C PHE A 138 15.51 -4.68 14.97
N GLY A 139 15.61 -4.01 16.12
CA GLY A 139 16.88 -3.64 16.75
C GLY A 139 17.67 -2.61 15.96
N ILE A 140 16.98 -1.72 15.24
CA ILE A 140 17.56 -0.60 14.50
C ILE A 140 17.26 0.69 15.27
N ASP A 141 18.31 1.40 15.67
CA ASP A 141 18.20 2.64 16.44
C ASP A 141 18.81 3.86 15.73
N SER A 142 19.54 3.65 14.62
CA SER A 142 20.14 4.68 13.79
C SER A 142 19.46 4.73 12.43
N VAL A 143 18.93 5.90 12.08
CA VAL A 143 18.15 6.11 10.86
C VAL A 143 18.75 7.26 10.06
N PHE A 144 18.79 7.11 8.75
CA PHE A 144 19.39 8.02 7.79
C PHE A 144 18.36 8.36 6.71
N PHE A 145 17.85 9.58 6.72
CA PHE A 145 17.01 10.12 5.64
C PHE A 145 17.19 11.63 5.55
N TYR A 146 16.73 12.21 4.44
CA TYR A 146 16.76 13.67 4.24
C TYR A 146 15.42 14.22 3.76
N ARG A 147 14.64 13.40 3.04
CA ARG A 147 13.31 13.75 2.53
C ARG A 147 12.31 13.90 3.67
N GLY A 148 11.69 15.08 3.76
CA GLY A 148 10.71 15.41 4.80
C GLY A 148 11.33 15.98 6.08
N ALA A 149 12.67 16.14 6.10
CA ALA A 149 13.44 16.74 7.20
C ALA A 149 14.01 18.12 6.82
N ASP A 150 13.54 18.72 5.72
CA ASP A 150 14.06 19.97 5.18
C ASP A 150 13.94 21.16 6.14
N THR A 151 12.92 21.14 7.01
CA THR A 151 12.69 22.16 8.04
C THR A 151 13.59 21.99 9.27
N ILE A 152 14.28 20.85 9.40
CA ILE A 152 15.17 20.56 10.53
C ILE A 152 16.54 21.17 10.25
N LYS A 153 17.05 21.99 11.16
CA LYS A 153 18.31 22.73 10.95
C LYS A 153 19.53 21.86 11.21
N THR A 154 19.48 20.98 12.20
CA THR A 154 20.60 20.12 12.59
C THR A 154 20.71 18.88 11.69
N ASN A 155 21.94 18.34 11.56
CA ASN A 155 22.19 17.13 10.77
C ASN A 155 22.02 15.83 11.58
N TYR A 156 21.86 15.91 12.89
CA TYR A 156 21.66 14.76 13.75
C TYR A 156 20.80 15.15 14.95
N TYR A 157 19.75 14.38 15.19
CA TYR A 157 18.68 14.72 16.12
C TYR A 157 17.96 13.45 16.61
N ASN A 158 17.12 13.59 17.63
CA ASN A 158 16.25 12.52 18.09
C ASN A 158 14.91 12.58 17.33
N TRP A 159 14.54 11.49 16.66
CA TRP A 159 13.23 11.35 16.03
C TRP A 159 12.36 10.42 16.86
N VAL A 160 11.22 10.93 17.33
CA VAL A 160 10.31 10.22 18.21
C VAL A 160 9.06 9.81 17.44
N GLY A 161 8.78 8.50 17.43
CA GLY A 161 7.59 7.93 16.82
C GLY A 161 6.33 8.28 17.62
N ALA A 162 5.16 7.97 17.05
CA ALA A 162 3.87 8.27 17.67
C ALA A 162 3.69 7.67 19.07
N ASP A 163 4.33 6.54 19.36
CA ASP A 163 4.30 5.85 20.66
C ASP A 163 5.36 6.34 21.67
N GLY A 164 6.17 7.33 21.30
CA GLY A 164 7.28 7.81 22.10
C GLY A 164 8.60 7.06 21.89
N THR A 165 8.66 6.05 21.01
CA THR A 165 9.92 5.37 20.68
C THR A 165 10.87 6.32 19.96
N GLY A 166 12.09 6.49 20.49
CA GLY A 166 13.12 7.33 19.88
C GLY A 166 14.03 6.57 18.90
N ALA A 167 14.46 7.26 17.85
CA ALA A 167 15.49 6.84 16.92
C ALA A 167 16.53 7.96 16.76
N TYR A 168 17.81 7.60 16.72
CA TYR A 168 18.90 8.51 16.43
C TYR A 168 18.93 8.79 14.92
N CYS A 169 18.49 9.98 14.52
CA CYS A 169 18.36 10.34 13.12
C CYS A 169 19.59 11.12 12.65
N ILE A 170 20.01 10.84 11.41
CA ILE A 170 21.11 11.51 10.72
C ILE A 170 20.60 12.00 9.35
N LYS A 171 20.52 13.32 9.21
CA LYS A 171 20.30 13.99 7.91
C LYS A 171 21.64 14.14 7.21
N TYR A 172 21.67 13.79 5.92
CA TYR A 172 22.90 13.71 5.14
C TYR A 172 22.67 14.14 3.70
N HIS A 173 23.75 14.42 2.98
CA HIS A 173 23.72 14.66 1.54
C HIS A 173 24.13 13.38 0.80
N ARG A 174 23.21 12.82 0.00
CA ARG A 174 23.34 11.45 -0.53
C ARG A 174 24.53 11.17 -1.44
N THR A 175 25.07 12.20 -2.12
CA THR A 175 26.12 12.06 -3.14
C THR A 175 27.36 12.92 -2.85
N ASN A 176 27.53 13.43 -1.63
CA ASN A 176 28.50 14.52 -1.38
C ASN A 176 29.96 14.18 -1.75
N PHE A 177 30.45 12.99 -1.41
CA PHE A 177 31.82 12.59 -1.75
C PHE A 177 31.94 12.20 -3.23
N PHE A 178 30.88 11.57 -3.77
CA PHE A 178 30.83 11.26 -5.19
C PHE A 178 30.96 12.53 -6.04
N ASP A 179 30.15 13.55 -5.75
CA ASP A 179 30.11 14.78 -6.53
C ASP A 179 31.32 15.70 -6.32
N LYS A 180 31.85 15.75 -5.09
CA LYS A 180 32.93 16.70 -4.74
C LYS A 180 34.34 16.11 -4.86
N VAL A 181 34.48 14.79 -4.85
CA VAL A 181 35.80 14.11 -4.92
C VAL A 181 35.90 13.19 -6.11
N PHE A 182 34.99 12.22 -6.23
CA PHE A 182 35.09 11.20 -7.29
C PHE A 182 34.86 11.79 -8.69
N ARG A 183 33.85 12.65 -8.86
CA ARG A 183 33.52 13.25 -10.15
C ARG A 183 34.60 14.22 -10.66
N PRO A 184 35.17 15.14 -9.86
CA PRO A 184 36.17 16.10 -10.34
C PRO A 184 37.50 15.47 -10.76
N MET A 185 37.86 14.30 -10.22
CA MET A 185 39.06 13.57 -10.64
C MET A 185 38.92 12.85 -11.99
N THR A 186 37.71 12.79 -12.57
CA THR A 186 37.42 12.10 -13.83
C THR A 186 37.16 13.10 -15.00
N LYS A 187 37.96 13.02 -16.08
CA LYS A 187 37.91 13.79 -17.35
C LYS A 187 37.71 15.34 -17.25
N LYS A 188 37.57 16.04 -18.39
CA LYS A 188 37.53 17.52 -18.55
C LYS A 188 36.27 18.16 -17.91
N ARG A 189 36.18 18.16 -16.58
CA ARG A 189 35.16 18.90 -15.83
C ARG A 189 35.82 20.09 -15.13
N ASP A 190 35.92 21.22 -15.82
CA ASP A 190 36.57 22.42 -15.26
C ASP A 190 35.58 23.48 -14.73
N ALA A 191 34.26 23.24 -14.68
CA ALA A 191 33.37 24.26 -14.08
C ALA A 191 31.98 23.82 -13.55
N VAL A 192 31.38 22.70 -13.97
CA VAL A 192 29.98 22.38 -13.60
C VAL A 192 29.89 21.07 -12.79
N PRO A 193 29.41 21.09 -11.54
CA PRO A 193 29.35 19.89 -10.68
C PRO A 193 28.36 18.82 -11.18
N TRP A 194 27.31 19.21 -11.88
CA TRP A 194 26.10 18.40 -12.07
C TRP A 194 26.05 17.68 -13.41
N ASP A 195 26.52 18.30 -14.49
CA ASP A 195 26.39 17.79 -15.86
C ASP A 195 27.75 17.51 -16.50
N ARG A 196 27.75 16.62 -17.49
CA ARG A 196 28.92 16.32 -18.31
C ARG A 196 28.47 16.18 -19.76
N GLU A 197 29.07 16.98 -20.63
CA GLU A 197 28.90 16.81 -22.07
C GLU A 197 29.74 15.63 -22.57
N ILE A 198 29.18 14.86 -23.50
CA ILE A 198 29.90 13.80 -24.21
C ILE A 198 30.82 14.47 -25.23
N ASP A 199 32.10 14.12 -25.20
CA ASP A 199 33.07 14.57 -26.19
C ASP A 199 32.99 13.64 -27.42
N TYR A 200 32.11 13.96 -28.36
CA TYR A 200 31.92 13.19 -29.61
C TYR A 200 33.19 13.08 -30.45
N CYS A 201 34.16 13.98 -30.25
CA CYS A 201 35.45 13.99 -30.96
C CYS A 201 36.59 13.43 -30.10
N GLY A 202 36.31 12.95 -28.88
CA GLY A 202 37.28 12.45 -27.93
C GLY A 202 37.37 10.93 -27.87
N ASP A 203 38.01 10.41 -26.80
CA ASP A 203 38.19 8.96 -26.56
C ASP A 203 36.92 8.25 -26.05
N GLU A 204 35.73 8.77 -26.34
CA GLU A 204 34.46 8.16 -25.93
C GLU A 204 33.72 7.63 -27.13
N VAL A 205 33.19 6.42 -26.97
CA VAL A 205 32.33 5.82 -27.98
C VAL A 205 30.90 5.85 -27.44
N PRO A 206 30.15 6.95 -27.63
CA PRO A 206 28.72 6.95 -27.37
C PRO A 206 28.05 5.97 -28.34
N PHE A 207 27.17 5.14 -27.82
CA PHE A 207 26.38 4.19 -28.57
C PHE A 207 24.92 4.43 -28.29
N MET A 208 24.13 4.48 -29.36
CA MET A 208 22.68 4.47 -29.30
C MET A 208 22.18 3.79 -30.57
N PHE A 209 21.06 3.10 -30.45
CA PHE A 209 20.33 2.66 -31.63
C PHE A 209 19.69 3.88 -32.30
N SER A 210 19.66 3.90 -33.63
CA SER A 210 19.19 5.04 -34.42
C SER A 210 17.95 4.74 -35.27
N SER A 211 17.29 3.59 -35.04
CA SER A 211 16.02 3.26 -35.68
C SER A 211 14.84 3.77 -34.86
N GLU A 212 13.69 3.95 -35.52
CA GLU A 212 12.48 4.58 -34.93
C GLU A 212 12.06 3.99 -33.58
N GLY A 213 12.15 2.67 -33.41
CA GLY A 213 11.79 1.98 -32.17
C GLY A 213 12.64 2.35 -30.94
N TYR A 214 13.78 3.02 -31.11
CA TYR A 214 14.72 3.37 -30.03
C TYR A 214 14.84 4.88 -29.83
N LYS A 215 13.91 5.66 -30.38
CA LYS A 215 13.92 7.14 -30.35
C LYS A 215 14.10 7.72 -28.95
N TYR A 216 13.53 7.06 -27.93
CA TYR A 216 13.54 7.49 -26.53
C TYR A 216 14.45 6.62 -25.66
N ASP A 217 15.25 5.72 -26.25
CA ASP A 217 16.14 4.88 -25.48
C ASP A 217 17.41 5.65 -25.11
N HIS A 218 17.90 5.41 -23.90
CA HIS A 218 19.15 6.01 -23.46
C HIS A 218 20.32 5.41 -24.25
N GLY A 219 21.22 6.28 -24.70
CA GLY A 219 22.53 5.87 -25.17
C GLY A 219 23.46 5.45 -24.02
N PHE A 220 24.42 4.58 -24.33
CA PHE A 220 25.45 4.13 -23.40
C PHE A 220 26.83 4.49 -23.92
N VAL A 221 27.79 4.69 -23.02
CA VAL A 221 29.20 4.83 -23.42
C VAL A 221 29.85 3.45 -23.40
N VAL A 222 30.24 2.93 -24.58
CA VAL A 222 30.74 1.55 -24.75
C VAL A 222 32.14 1.39 -24.20
N ASP A 223 33.03 2.33 -24.54
CA ASP A 223 34.35 2.43 -23.97
C ASP A 223 34.61 3.89 -23.61
N GLY A 224 34.98 4.09 -22.35
CA GLY A 224 35.42 5.36 -21.84
C GLY A 224 36.81 5.16 -21.29
N LYS A 225 37.84 5.47 -22.08
CA LYS A 225 39.19 5.69 -21.54
C LYS A 225 39.17 6.97 -20.71
N TYR A 226 38.59 6.95 -19.52
CA TYR A 226 38.70 8.07 -18.59
C TYR A 226 40.03 7.99 -17.84
N GLN A 227 40.77 9.08 -17.94
CA GLN A 227 41.99 9.30 -17.19
C GLN A 227 41.61 9.80 -15.79
N ILE A 228 42.30 9.25 -14.79
CA ILE A 228 42.25 9.76 -13.43
C ILE A 228 43.28 10.88 -13.31
N LYS A 229 42.83 12.08 -12.94
CA LYS A 229 43.69 13.24 -12.69
C LYS A 229 44.17 13.19 -11.25
N MET A 230 45.27 12.47 -11.00
CA MET A 230 45.83 12.27 -9.65
C MET A 230 46.15 13.60 -8.95
N ASP A 231 46.58 14.61 -9.70
CA ASP A 231 46.87 15.98 -9.24
C ASP A 231 45.64 16.72 -8.70
N LYS A 232 44.41 16.33 -9.10
CA LYS A 232 43.17 16.95 -8.62
C LYS A 232 42.59 16.28 -7.38
N ILE A 233 42.98 15.03 -7.06
CA ILE A 233 42.34 14.25 -5.99
C ILE A 233 42.62 14.87 -4.63
N ASP A 234 43.89 15.24 -4.36
CA ASP A 234 44.29 15.76 -3.07
C ASP A 234 43.53 17.03 -2.71
N LYS A 235 43.49 17.98 -3.65
CA LYS A 235 42.73 19.23 -3.51
C LYS A 235 41.24 18.97 -3.35
N ALA A 236 40.65 18.07 -4.15
CA ALA A 236 39.23 17.76 -4.06
C ALA A 236 38.84 17.17 -2.69
N ILE A 237 39.71 16.33 -2.12
CA ILE A 237 39.55 15.81 -0.74
C ILE A 237 39.67 16.94 0.28
N ASP A 238 40.65 17.82 0.14
CA ASP A 238 40.83 18.94 1.08
C ASP A 238 39.63 19.90 1.03
N ASP A 239 39.17 20.27 -0.16
CA ASP A 239 37.97 21.09 -0.39
C ASP A 239 36.70 20.41 0.17
N PHE A 240 36.58 19.09 0.00
CA PHE A 240 35.48 18.31 0.56
C PHE A 240 35.49 18.33 2.09
N VAL A 241 36.64 18.06 2.71
CA VAL A 241 36.75 18.06 4.17
C VAL A 241 36.50 19.45 4.73
N GLU A 242 37.05 20.50 4.11
CA GLU A 242 36.82 21.87 4.53
C GLU A 242 35.34 22.27 4.48
N LYS A 243 34.60 21.78 3.46
CA LYS A 243 33.17 22.07 3.30
C LYS A 243 32.27 21.25 4.22
N GLU A 244 32.69 20.04 4.59
CA GLU A 244 31.87 19.11 5.40
C GLU A 244 32.28 19.07 6.88
N LYS A 245 33.45 19.62 7.25
CA LYS A 245 33.87 19.69 8.65
C LYS A 245 32.87 20.54 9.45
N GLY A 246 32.59 20.12 10.67
CA GLY A 246 31.64 20.79 11.55
C GLY A 246 30.18 20.38 11.34
N ASN A 247 29.83 19.67 10.24
CA ASN A 247 28.48 19.11 10.06
C ASN A 247 28.14 18.04 11.10
N PHE A 248 29.16 17.39 11.68
CA PHE A 248 29.03 16.31 12.66
C PHE A 248 30.02 16.50 13.82
N ALA A 249 29.65 15.97 14.99
CA ALA A 249 30.44 16.08 16.22
C ALA A 249 31.72 15.21 16.18
N GLY A 250 32.75 15.61 16.93
CA GLY A 250 33.96 14.79 17.13
C GLY A 250 34.98 14.83 16.00
N GLY A 251 34.87 15.78 15.06
CA GLY A 251 35.81 15.89 13.95
C GLY A 251 35.71 14.72 12.96
N ILE A 252 34.51 14.14 12.82
CA ILE A 252 34.24 13.13 11.80
C ILE A 252 33.45 13.74 10.64
N VAL A 253 33.65 13.20 9.44
CA VAL A 253 32.99 13.62 8.20
C VAL A 253 32.40 12.39 7.52
N LEU A 254 31.16 12.50 7.05
CA LEU A 254 30.49 11.48 6.25
C LEU A 254 30.66 11.78 4.76
N GLY A 255 31.28 10.86 4.03
CA GLY A 255 31.44 10.94 2.58
C GLY A 255 30.68 9.82 1.85
N MET A 256 29.48 10.12 1.37
CA MET A 256 28.68 9.21 0.55
C MET A 256 29.21 9.19 -0.89
N ASN A 257 29.65 8.01 -1.33
CA ASN A 257 30.37 7.82 -2.59
C ASN A 257 29.55 6.91 -3.53
N GLY A 258 28.39 7.41 -3.96
CA GLY A 258 27.45 6.76 -4.86
C GLY A 258 26.40 7.73 -5.38
N MET A 259 25.66 7.32 -6.42
CA MET A 259 24.54 8.04 -7.01
C MET A 259 23.50 7.06 -7.57
N ASP A 260 22.37 7.57 -8.04
CA ASP A 260 21.31 6.80 -8.71
C ASP A 260 21.89 6.02 -9.89
N THR A 261 21.73 4.69 -9.86
CA THR A 261 22.23 3.72 -10.87
C THR A 261 23.76 3.73 -11.08
N CYS A 262 24.52 4.58 -10.38
CA CYS A 262 25.95 4.80 -10.60
C CYS A 262 26.78 4.42 -9.36
N PHE A 263 27.85 3.67 -9.62
CA PHE A 263 28.85 3.25 -8.63
C PHE A 263 30.25 3.77 -9.03
N PRO A 264 31.08 4.24 -8.07
CA PRO A 264 32.47 4.60 -8.32
C PRO A 264 33.24 3.50 -9.04
N SER A 265 33.84 3.82 -10.18
CA SER A 265 34.61 2.85 -10.95
C SER A 265 35.86 2.34 -10.20
N LEU A 266 36.26 1.10 -10.49
CA LEU A 266 37.44 0.48 -9.89
C LEU A 266 38.71 1.33 -10.07
N LYS A 267 38.94 1.91 -11.26
CA LYS A 267 40.10 2.79 -11.50
C LYS A 267 40.11 4.01 -10.58
N GLY A 268 38.94 4.63 -10.37
CA GLY A 268 38.82 5.76 -9.46
C GLY A 268 38.96 5.36 -8.00
N LEU A 269 38.42 4.20 -7.60
CA LEU A 269 38.58 3.66 -6.26
C LEU A 269 40.05 3.32 -5.94
N LEU A 270 40.80 2.75 -6.89
CA LEU A 270 42.24 2.51 -6.73
C LEU A 270 43.04 3.80 -6.55
N ALA A 271 42.62 4.88 -7.20
CA ALA A 271 43.24 6.19 -7.04
C ALA A 271 42.95 6.79 -5.65
N ILE A 272 41.71 6.70 -5.18
CA ILE A 272 41.33 7.08 -3.81
C ILE A 272 42.11 6.25 -2.79
N ASP A 273 42.22 4.93 -2.97
CA ASP A 273 42.97 4.05 -2.07
C ASP A 273 44.47 4.38 -2.06
N LYS A 274 45.04 4.76 -3.21
CA LYS A 274 46.41 5.25 -3.28
C LYS A 274 46.60 6.53 -2.45
N VAL A 275 45.70 7.51 -2.58
CA VAL A 275 45.76 8.76 -1.79
C VAL A 275 45.56 8.48 -0.30
N LYS A 276 44.63 7.59 0.07
CA LYS A 276 44.44 7.10 1.44
C LYS A 276 45.71 6.51 2.04
N ARG A 277 46.52 5.78 1.26
CA ARG A 277 47.82 5.23 1.73
C ARG A 277 48.93 6.29 1.80
N GLN A 278 48.86 7.35 0.99
CA GLN A 278 49.88 8.40 0.89
C GLN A 278 49.68 9.55 1.88
N LYS A 279 48.44 9.96 2.15
CA LYS A 279 48.13 11.04 3.10
C LYS A 279 48.33 10.58 4.54
N ASN A 280 49.44 11.00 5.16
CA ASN A 280 49.70 10.76 6.59
C ASN A 280 49.85 12.06 7.42
N GLY A 281 49.17 13.14 7.01
CA GLY A 281 49.29 14.49 7.61
C GLY A 281 48.03 15.01 8.34
N ASP A 282 46.95 15.34 7.64
CA ASP A 282 45.88 16.18 8.23
C ASP A 282 44.52 15.49 8.44
N TYR A 283 44.21 14.45 7.66
CA TYR A 283 42.97 13.67 7.75
C TYR A 283 43.20 12.15 7.79
N ASP A 284 42.28 11.40 8.40
CA ASP A 284 42.24 9.93 8.38
C ASP A 284 41.13 9.48 7.41
N LEU A 285 41.51 8.89 6.26
CA LEU A 285 40.57 8.44 5.24
C LEU A 285 40.30 6.94 5.41
N VAL A 286 39.05 6.56 5.65
CA VAL A 286 38.68 5.15 5.87
C VAL A 286 37.51 4.73 4.99
N TYR A 287 37.60 3.52 4.40
CA TYR A 287 36.41 2.87 3.85
C TYR A 287 35.55 2.39 5.01
N SER A 288 34.28 2.81 5.02
CA SER A 288 33.39 2.66 6.17
C SER A 288 31.99 2.21 5.77
N SER A 289 31.20 1.84 6.77
CA SER A 289 29.75 1.69 6.68
C SER A 289 29.00 2.78 7.46
N LEU A 290 27.68 2.84 7.27
CA LEU A 290 26.78 3.70 8.05
C LEU A 290 26.67 3.26 9.52
N ASP A 291 26.82 1.96 9.79
CA ASP A 291 26.89 1.42 11.16
C ASP A 291 28.12 1.96 11.92
N GLN A 292 29.29 1.89 11.30
CA GLN A 292 30.53 2.40 11.88
C GLN A 292 30.46 3.91 12.12
N PHE A 293 30.02 4.68 11.11
CA PHE A 293 29.83 6.12 11.23
C PHE A 293 28.87 6.50 12.36
N SER A 294 27.69 5.87 12.43
CA SER A 294 26.70 6.23 13.45
C SER A 294 27.14 5.92 14.88
N LYS A 295 27.88 4.82 15.10
CA LYS A 295 28.48 4.48 16.40
C LYS A 295 29.51 5.51 16.84
N GLU A 296 30.38 5.94 15.94
CA GLU A 296 31.39 6.96 16.23
C GLU A 296 30.74 8.33 16.50
N LEU A 297 29.74 8.72 15.70
CA LEU A 297 28.97 9.95 15.91
C LEU A 297 28.27 9.96 17.28
N LYS A 298 27.57 8.87 17.64
CA LYS A 298 26.92 8.73 18.95
C LYS A 298 27.92 8.86 20.10
N SER A 299 29.09 8.23 19.96
CA SER A 299 30.17 8.33 20.94
C SER A 299 30.70 9.77 21.07
N ALA A 300 30.89 10.46 19.95
CA ALA A 300 31.32 11.85 19.92
C ALA A 300 30.30 12.80 20.56
N VAL A 301 29.01 12.66 20.21
CA VAL A 301 27.90 13.42 20.81
C VAL A 301 27.86 13.23 22.32
N LYS A 302 27.97 11.98 22.79
CA LYS A 302 27.98 11.66 24.22
C LYS A 302 29.19 12.27 24.93
N LYS A 303 30.40 12.14 24.37
CA LYS A 303 31.63 12.72 24.95
C LYS A 303 31.62 14.25 24.97
N GLY A 304 31.02 14.87 23.95
CA GLY A 304 30.88 16.32 23.85
C GLY A 304 29.74 16.92 24.69
N GLY A 305 28.92 16.10 25.36
CA GLY A 305 27.76 16.57 26.10
C GLY A 305 26.71 17.28 25.23
N ILE A 306 26.65 16.96 23.93
CA ILE A 306 25.79 17.64 22.97
C ILE A 306 24.33 17.20 23.18
N LYS A 307 23.45 18.16 23.43
CA LYS A 307 22.01 17.93 23.53
C LYS A 307 21.39 17.93 22.13
N LEU A 308 20.68 16.85 21.79
CA LEU A 308 20.00 16.71 20.50
C LEU A 308 18.64 17.39 20.50
N GLU A 309 18.30 18.04 19.38
CA GLU A 309 16.93 18.45 19.09
C GLU A 309 16.03 17.22 19.00
N THR A 310 14.75 17.36 19.37
CA THR A 310 13.77 16.27 19.31
C THR A 310 12.62 16.67 18.39
N HIS A 311 12.34 15.83 17.41
CA HIS A 311 11.25 15.98 16.45
C HIS A 311 10.35 14.75 16.53
N SER A 312 9.03 14.94 16.45
CA SER A 312 8.05 13.86 16.66
C SER A 312 7.10 13.71 15.48
N GLY A 313 6.65 12.48 15.22
CA GLY A 313 5.61 12.19 14.22
C GLY A 313 6.14 12.03 12.79
N GLU A 314 5.28 12.31 11.81
CA GLU A 314 5.57 12.18 10.37
C GLU A 314 6.61 13.20 9.90
N MET A 315 7.48 12.80 8.97
CA MET A 315 8.43 13.67 8.26
C MET A 315 7.98 13.76 6.80
N ARG A 316 7.00 14.62 6.52
CA ARG A 316 6.26 14.63 5.24
C ARG A 316 6.30 15.93 4.47
N ARG A 317 6.81 17.01 5.07
CA ARG A 317 6.84 18.34 4.45
C ARG A 317 8.23 18.66 3.92
N PHE A 318 8.27 19.18 2.71
CA PHE A 318 9.50 19.54 2.01
C PHE A 318 9.76 21.04 2.08
N GLY A 319 11.03 21.41 1.98
CA GLY A 319 11.43 22.81 1.87
C GLY A 319 11.21 23.34 0.45
N PRO A 320 11.09 24.67 0.27
CA PRO A 320 11.09 25.26 -1.07
C PRO A 320 12.40 24.91 -1.79
N GLY A 321 12.32 24.31 -2.99
CA GLY A 321 13.50 23.99 -3.80
C GLY A 321 13.61 22.56 -4.33
N PHE A 322 12.63 21.69 -4.12
CA PHE A 322 12.53 20.43 -4.88
C PHE A 322 12.18 20.78 -6.35
N GLY A 323 13.19 20.88 -7.22
CA GLY A 323 13.03 21.35 -8.60
C GLY A 323 14.30 21.84 -9.31
N GLY A 324 15.43 21.94 -8.60
CA GLY A 324 16.70 22.43 -9.16
C GLY A 324 17.06 23.84 -8.68
N PRO A 325 18.26 24.36 -8.99
CA PRO A 325 18.70 25.69 -8.57
C PRO A 325 18.04 26.75 -9.44
N GLY A 326 17.65 27.86 -8.83
CA GLY A 326 17.19 29.05 -9.56
C GLY A 326 15.68 29.33 -9.45
N LYS A 327 14.90 28.45 -8.83
CA LYS A 327 13.48 28.73 -8.52
C LYS A 327 13.20 28.52 -7.04
N SER A 328 13.40 29.59 -6.27
CA SER A 328 12.81 29.81 -4.94
C SER A 328 11.26 29.88 -4.96
N GLU A 329 10.62 29.53 -6.07
CA GLU A 329 9.19 29.69 -6.33
C GLU A 329 8.42 28.37 -6.41
N VAL A 330 9.09 27.20 -6.34
CA VAL A 330 8.37 25.92 -6.12
C VAL A 330 7.87 25.90 -4.68
N LYS A 331 6.62 26.33 -4.49
CA LYS A 331 5.91 26.45 -3.22
C LYS A 331 5.20 25.16 -2.77
N SER A 332 5.34 24.04 -3.50
CA SER A 332 4.68 22.79 -3.07
C SER A 332 5.46 22.14 -1.94
N THR A 333 4.85 22.11 -0.75
CA THR A 333 5.36 21.37 0.41
C THR A 333 4.92 19.90 0.42
N HIS A 334 4.17 19.47 -0.61
CA HIS A 334 3.56 18.15 -0.75
C HIS A 334 3.90 17.50 -2.10
N PHE A 335 3.89 16.17 -2.13
CA PHE A 335 3.94 15.36 -3.34
C PHE A 335 2.54 14.89 -3.73
N TYR A 336 2.24 14.91 -5.04
CA TYR A 336 0.96 14.51 -5.61
C TYR A 336 1.07 13.12 -6.26
N LEU A 337 1.37 12.10 -5.46
CA LEU A 337 1.66 10.73 -5.90
C LEU A 337 0.53 9.73 -5.61
N ALA A 338 -0.44 10.08 -4.78
CA ALA A 338 -1.49 9.17 -4.35
C ALA A 338 -2.53 8.89 -5.45
N ALA A 339 -2.82 9.89 -6.28
CA ALA A 339 -3.78 9.81 -7.39
C ALA A 339 -3.16 9.50 -8.76
N THR A 340 -1.84 9.31 -8.83
CA THR A 340 -1.17 8.89 -10.07
C THR A 340 -1.46 7.42 -10.33
N ARG A 341 -1.73 7.03 -11.58
CA ARG A 341 -1.97 5.62 -11.98
C ARG A 341 -2.89 4.88 -10.97
N PRO A 342 -4.12 5.38 -10.72
CA PRO A 342 -4.94 4.97 -9.56
C PRO A 342 -5.25 3.46 -9.51
N ARG A 343 -5.34 2.80 -10.67
CA ARG A 343 -5.52 1.33 -10.75
C ARG A 343 -4.40 0.53 -10.09
N GLN A 344 -3.16 1.03 -10.08
CA GLN A 344 -2.06 0.40 -9.35
C GLN A 344 -2.31 0.41 -7.84
N LYS A 345 -2.68 1.57 -7.30
CA LYS A 345 -2.91 1.78 -5.85
C LYS A 345 -4.10 0.96 -5.35
N SER A 346 -5.19 0.98 -6.11
CA SER A 346 -6.38 0.18 -5.82
C SER A 346 -6.07 -1.32 -5.83
N LYS A 347 -5.36 -1.81 -6.84
CA LYS A 347 -4.99 -3.22 -6.93
C LYS A 347 -3.97 -3.64 -5.87
N ASN A 348 -3.06 -2.75 -5.48
CA ASN A 348 -2.12 -2.98 -4.39
C ASN A 348 -2.86 -3.21 -3.06
N ALA A 349 -3.78 -2.30 -2.70
CA ALA A 349 -4.58 -2.41 -1.48
C ALA A 349 -5.36 -3.74 -1.43
N LYS A 350 -5.96 -4.13 -2.56
CA LYS A 350 -6.64 -5.43 -2.70
C LYS A 350 -5.70 -6.61 -2.46
N ALA A 351 -4.49 -6.58 -3.03
CA ALA A 351 -3.50 -7.63 -2.85
C ALA A 351 -3.01 -7.72 -1.39
N GLU A 352 -2.72 -6.57 -0.75
CA GLU A 352 -2.32 -6.50 0.65
C GLU A 352 -3.39 -7.07 1.59
N ASN A 353 -4.65 -6.66 1.41
CA ASN A 353 -5.77 -7.10 2.23
C ASN A 353 -6.03 -8.60 2.04
N LEU A 354 -6.09 -9.08 0.80
CA LEU A 354 -6.34 -10.50 0.53
C LEU A 354 -5.25 -11.40 1.09
N LEU A 355 -3.98 -10.98 1.03
CA LEU A 355 -2.87 -11.76 1.58
C LEU A 355 -2.85 -11.74 3.11
N SER A 356 -2.81 -10.55 3.71
CA SER A 356 -2.58 -10.39 5.16
C SER A 356 -3.82 -10.55 6.04
N ARG A 357 -5.02 -10.28 5.50
CA ARG A 357 -6.29 -10.29 6.26
C ARG A 357 -7.21 -11.46 5.92
N ASN A 358 -7.00 -12.12 4.76
CA ASN A 358 -7.77 -13.31 4.39
C ASN A 358 -6.89 -14.56 4.34
N ALA A 359 -5.92 -14.63 3.43
CA ALA A 359 -5.16 -15.85 3.19
C ALA A 359 -4.38 -16.32 4.44
N GLU A 360 -3.60 -15.43 5.07
CA GLU A 360 -2.81 -15.79 6.25
C GLU A 360 -3.66 -16.18 7.47
N PRO A 361 -4.72 -15.44 7.86
CA PRO A 361 -5.49 -15.80 9.05
C PRO A 361 -6.23 -17.14 8.92
N PHE A 362 -6.84 -17.42 7.76
CA PHE A 362 -7.50 -18.72 7.56
C PHE A 362 -6.49 -19.87 7.41
N ALA A 363 -5.31 -19.61 6.83
CA ALA A 363 -4.22 -20.59 6.81
C ALA A 363 -3.69 -20.88 8.23
N ALA A 364 -3.58 -19.87 9.09
CA ALA A 364 -3.18 -20.02 10.49
C ALA A 364 -4.25 -20.78 11.31
N ALA A 365 -5.53 -20.47 11.12
CA ALA A 365 -6.63 -21.23 11.75
C ALA A 365 -6.60 -22.71 11.33
N SER A 366 -6.40 -22.99 10.03
CA SER A 366 -6.25 -24.35 9.51
C SER A 366 -5.00 -25.05 10.05
N TYR A 367 -3.90 -24.32 10.19
CA TYR A 367 -2.65 -24.82 10.78
C TYR A 367 -2.82 -25.29 12.22
N ILE A 368 -3.49 -24.48 13.05
CA ILE A 368 -3.80 -24.83 14.44
C ILE A 368 -4.71 -26.08 14.51
N LEU A 369 -5.49 -26.36 13.46
CA LEU A 369 -6.32 -27.55 13.31
C LEU A 369 -5.58 -28.77 12.73
N GLY A 370 -4.27 -28.64 12.45
CA GLY A 370 -3.41 -29.73 11.99
C GLY A 370 -3.19 -29.79 10.49
N LYS A 371 -3.66 -28.80 9.71
CA LYS A 371 -3.25 -28.66 8.29
C LYS A 371 -1.80 -28.19 8.21
N GLU A 372 -1.06 -28.65 7.22
CA GLU A 372 0.22 -28.02 6.87
C GLU A 372 0.01 -26.55 6.45
N TYR A 373 0.88 -25.66 6.93
CA TYR A 373 0.84 -24.25 6.57
C TYR A 373 1.51 -24.05 5.20
N PRO A 374 0.83 -23.46 4.20
CA PRO A 374 1.36 -23.32 2.84
C PRO A 374 2.40 -22.19 2.74
N LYS A 375 3.53 -22.34 3.44
CA LYS A 375 4.55 -21.31 3.65
C LYS A 375 5.12 -20.82 2.32
N GLU A 376 5.45 -21.73 1.41
CA GLU A 376 6.14 -21.44 0.16
C GLU A 376 5.28 -20.55 -0.75
N PHE A 377 3.98 -20.84 -0.84
CA PHE A 377 3.02 -20.01 -1.59
C PHE A 377 2.89 -18.62 -0.98
N ILE A 378 2.77 -18.53 0.34
CA ILE A 378 2.64 -17.26 1.06
C ILE A 378 3.92 -16.42 0.91
N THR A 379 5.10 -17.03 1.05
CA THR A 379 6.39 -16.37 0.84
C THR A 379 6.53 -15.86 -0.59
N THR A 380 6.15 -16.65 -1.60
CA THR A 380 6.15 -16.23 -3.00
C THR A 380 5.20 -15.04 -3.22
N ALA A 381 3.98 -15.08 -2.68
CA ALA A 381 3.03 -13.97 -2.79
C ALA A 381 3.59 -12.68 -2.15
N TRP A 382 4.18 -12.77 -0.95
CA TRP A 382 4.83 -11.62 -0.31
C TRP A 382 5.99 -11.08 -1.15
N LYS A 383 6.84 -11.95 -1.73
CA LYS A 383 7.94 -11.49 -2.57
C LYS A 383 7.46 -10.77 -3.83
N TYR A 384 6.40 -11.23 -4.48
CA TYR A 384 5.80 -10.51 -5.61
C TYR A 384 5.25 -9.15 -5.18
N LEU A 385 4.49 -9.11 -4.09
CA LEU A 385 3.92 -7.88 -3.54
C LEU A 385 5.01 -6.87 -3.14
N LEU A 386 6.03 -7.30 -2.41
CA LEU A 386 7.12 -6.43 -1.97
C LEU A 386 7.99 -5.93 -3.13
N LYS A 387 8.05 -6.65 -4.27
CA LYS A 387 8.68 -6.15 -5.49
C LYS A 387 7.84 -5.01 -6.14
N CYS A 388 6.54 -4.89 -5.86
CA CYS A 388 5.69 -3.77 -6.29
C CYS A 388 5.79 -2.53 -5.40
N HIS A 389 6.37 -2.66 -4.20
CA HIS A 389 6.48 -1.58 -3.23
C HIS A 389 7.65 -0.61 -3.38
N PRO A 390 8.70 -0.82 -4.22
CA PRO A 390 9.73 0.19 -4.44
C PRO A 390 9.12 1.56 -4.70
N HIS A 391 9.70 2.59 -4.10
CA HIS A 391 9.10 3.91 -4.06
C HIS A 391 8.71 4.46 -5.44
N ASP A 392 9.52 4.30 -6.49
CA ASP A 392 9.16 4.72 -7.84
C ASP A 392 8.08 3.84 -8.50
N THR A 393 8.04 2.55 -8.17
CA THR A 393 7.03 1.59 -8.64
C THR A 393 5.66 1.92 -8.06
N ILE A 394 5.53 1.99 -6.73
CA ILE A 394 4.23 2.24 -6.08
C ILE A 394 3.77 3.69 -6.25
N ALA A 395 4.70 4.65 -6.28
CA ALA A 395 4.39 6.05 -6.58
C ALA A 395 3.97 6.23 -8.05
N GLY A 396 4.32 5.30 -8.95
CA GLY A 396 3.89 5.33 -10.34
C GLY A 396 4.59 6.41 -11.17
N CYS A 397 5.83 6.77 -10.83
CA CYS A 397 6.57 7.90 -11.42
C CYS A 397 7.66 7.51 -12.44
N GLY A 398 7.64 6.27 -12.94
CA GLY A 398 8.51 5.82 -14.04
C GLY A 398 7.76 5.51 -15.34
N VAL A 399 8.42 4.77 -16.23
CA VAL A 399 7.89 4.36 -17.55
C VAL A 399 6.66 3.46 -17.47
N ASP A 400 5.86 3.41 -18.54
CA ASP A 400 4.60 2.67 -18.58
C ASP A 400 4.74 1.16 -18.39
N GLN A 401 5.88 0.58 -18.80
CA GLN A 401 6.16 -0.84 -18.58
C GLN A 401 6.10 -1.23 -17.09
N ILE A 402 6.44 -0.30 -16.18
CA ILE A 402 6.37 -0.52 -14.74
C ILE A 402 4.93 -0.79 -14.30
N GLU A 403 3.96 -0.05 -14.85
CA GLU A 403 2.56 -0.29 -14.54
C GLU A 403 2.11 -1.66 -15.02
N ILE A 404 2.48 -2.04 -16.24
CA ILE A 404 2.16 -3.35 -16.81
C ILE A 404 2.74 -4.47 -15.92
N ASP A 405 4.02 -4.39 -15.57
CA ASP A 405 4.71 -5.40 -14.76
C ASP A 405 4.20 -5.47 -13.32
N MET A 406 3.89 -4.31 -12.73
CA MET A 406 3.29 -4.24 -11.39
C MET A 406 1.91 -4.89 -11.37
N ILE A 407 1.05 -4.58 -12.35
CA ILE A 407 -0.31 -5.15 -12.45
C ILE A 407 -0.25 -6.68 -12.56
N ASN A 408 0.73 -7.23 -13.29
CA ASN A 408 0.96 -8.68 -13.39
C ASN A 408 1.41 -9.30 -12.06
N ARG A 409 2.40 -8.70 -11.38
CA ARG A 409 2.85 -9.18 -10.04
C ARG A 409 1.74 -9.11 -8.99
N LEU A 410 0.91 -8.08 -9.05
CA LEU A 410 -0.28 -7.97 -8.20
C LEU A 410 -1.32 -9.05 -8.50
N ASP A 411 -1.54 -9.41 -9.78
CA ASP A 411 -2.40 -10.55 -10.14
C ASP A 411 -1.85 -11.86 -9.61
N GLN A 412 -0.54 -12.10 -9.71
CA GLN A 412 0.10 -13.28 -9.14
C GLN A 412 -0.11 -13.34 -7.62
N THR A 413 0.11 -12.23 -6.93
CA THR A 413 -0.14 -12.12 -5.48
C THR A 413 -1.60 -12.44 -5.14
N ILE A 414 -2.55 -11.84 -5.87
CA ILE A 414 -3.99 -12.05 -5.65
C ILE A 414 -4.38 -13.51 -5.92
N ASN A 415 -3.91 -14.10 -7.01
CA ASN A 415 -4.27 -15.46 -7.40
C ASN A 415 -3.71 -16.50 -6.43
N ILE A 416 -2.45 -16.33 -5.99
CA ILE A 416 -1.86 -17.19 -4.96
C ILE A 416 -2.64 -17.06 -3.64
N SER A 417 -2.95 -15.82 -3.24
CA SER A 417 -3.70 -15.56 -2.00
C SER A 417 -5.11 -16.18 -2.04
N LYS A 418 -5.82 -16.11 -3.18
CA LYS A 418 -7.08 -16.82 -3.39
C LYS A 418 -6.91 -18.33 -3.29
N GLY A 419 -5.83 -18.89 -3.86
CA GLY A 419 -5.52 -20.31 -3.76
C GLY A 419 -5.31 -20.76 -2.31
N VAL A 420 -4.48 -20.03 -1.54
CA VAL A 420 -4.24 -20.29 -0.11
C VAL A 420 -5.53 -20.19 0.70
N LEU A 421 -6.33 -19.14 0.47
CA LEU A 421 -7.64 -18.97 1.10
C LEU A 421 -8.56 -20.15 0.79
N ASN A 422 -8.68 -20.55 -0.48
CA ASN A 422 -9.50 -21.66 -0.92
C ASN A 422 -9.08 -22.98 -0.25
N MET A 423 -7.78 -23.30 -0.25
CA MET A 423 -7.25 -24.50 0.41
C MET A 423 -7.53 -24.52 1.92
N SER A 424 -7.47 -23.35 2.56
CA SER A 424 -7.73 -23.20 3.99
C SER A 424 -9.21 -23.37 4.30
N VAL A 425 -10.08 -22.66 3.57
CA VAL A 425 -11.53 -22.75 3.71
C VAL A 425 -12.05 -24.15 3.40
N GLN A 426 -11.53 -24.84 2.37
CA GLN A 426 -11.88 -26.24 2.10
C GLN A 426 -11.54 -27.16 3.27
N HIS A 427 -10.38 -26.96 3.90
CA HIS A 427 -10.00 -27.72 5.09
C HIS A 427 -10.94 -27.44 6.26
N LEU A 428 -11.33 -26.18 6.46
CA LEU A 428 -12.32 -25.80 7.47
C LEU A 428 -13.67 -26.46 7.18
N LEU A 429 -14.21 -26.32 5.97
CA LEU A 429 -15.48 -26.93 5.55
C LEU A 429 -15.52 -28.44 5.78
N LYS A 430 -14.46 -29.16 5.39
CA LYS A 430 -14.34 -30.61 5.64
C LYS A 430 -14.44 -30.95 7.13
N ASN A 431 -13.94 -30.07 8.00
CA ASN A 431 -13.91 -30.26 9.44
C ASN A 431 -15.10 -29.69 10.19
N ILE A 432 -16.02 -28.94 9.54
CA ILE A 432 -17.30 -28.55 10.13
C ILE A 432 -18.22 -29.78 10.17
N ASP A 433 -18.86 -30.04 11.30
CA ASP A 433 -19.90 -31.07 11.40
C ASP A 433 -21.18 -30.55 10.76
N ASN A 434 -21.48 -30.98 9.54
CA ASN A 434 -22.74 -30.81 8.83
C ASN A 434 -23.48 -32.13 8.61
N SER A 435 -23.25 -33.12 9.48
CA SER A 435 -23.90 -34.44 9.39
C SER A 435 -25.44 -34.37 9.42
N GLN A 436 -25.99 -33.35 10.08
CA GLN A 436 -27.44 -33.14 10.24
C GLN A 436 -28.13 -32.48 9.04
N ILE A 437 -27.38 -32.01 8.03
CA ILE A 437 -27.98 -31.45 6.81
C ILE A 437 -28.73 -32.57 6.08
N LYS A 438 -30.02 -32.38 5.79
CA LYS A 438 -30.84 -33.41 5.14
C LYS A 438 -30.49 -33.57 3.66
N ASP A 439 -31.00 -34.63 3.05
CA ASP A 439 -30.77 -34.88 1.62
C ASP A 439 -31.36 -33.77 0.77
N ASP A 440 -32.37 -33.03 1.23
CA ASP A 440 -33.05 -31.95 0.51
C ASP A 440 -32.65 -30.53 0.97
N GLU A 441 -31.50 -30.39 1.63
CA GLU A 441 -31.00 -29.15 2.23
C GLU A 441 -29.56 -28.84 1.77
N LEU A 442 -29.16 -27.57 1.80
CA LEU A 442 -27.78 -27.13 1.54
C LEU A 442 -27.19 -26.44 2.76
N ALA A 443 -25.88 -26.55 2.95
CA ALA A 443 -25.15 -25.76 3.92
C ALA A 443 -24.53 -24.54 3.25
N LEU A 444 -24.89 -23.34 3.72
CA LEU A 444 -24.25 -22.07 3.36
C LEU A 444 -23.39 -21.63 4.54
N VAL A 445 -22.07 -21.70 4.41
CA VAL A 445 -21.13 -21.28 5.46
C VAL A 445 -20.57 -19.91 5.08
N VAL A 446 -20.81 -18.91 5.93
CA VAL A 446 -20.31 -17.54 5.73
C VAL A 446 -19.13 -17.33 6.67
N PHE A 447 -17.98 -16.95 6.12
CA PHE A 447 -16.77 -16.68 6.87
C PHE A 447 -16.57 -15.18 7.07
N ASN A 448 -16.18 -14.81 8.29
CA ASN A 448 -15.77 -13.46 8.64
C ASN A 448 -14.22 -13.39 8.75
N PRO A 449 -13.52 -12.66 7.85
CA PRO A 449 -12.09 -12.42 7.96
C PRO A 449 -11.65 -11.49 9.11
N SER A 450 -12.57 -10.78 9.77
CA SER A 450 -12.27 -9.77 10.78
C SER A 450 -12.55 -10.28 12.20
N PRO A 451 -11.72 -9.97 13.21
CA PRO A 451 -11.96 -10.41 14.60
C PRO A 451 -13.08 -9.63 15.33
N TYR A 452 -13.70 -8.68 14.65
CA TYR A 452 -14.81 -7.89 15.19
C TYR A 452 -16.15 -8.49 14.83
N LYS A 453 -17.10 -8.35 15.76
CA LYS A 453 -18.51 -8.64 15.51
C LYS A 453 -19.04 -7.67 14.46
N ARG A 454 -19.69 -8.21 13.44
CA ARG A 454 -20.30 -7.38 12.40
C ARG A 454 -21.56 -8.02 11.81
N THR A 455 -22.50 -7.15 11.48
CA THR A 455 -23.72 -7.44 10.73
C THR A 455 -23.61 -6.72 9.39
N GLU A 456 -23.83 -7.45 8.31
CA GLU A 456 -23.63 -6.98 6.94
C GLU A 456 -24.62 -7.65 5.99
N LEU A 457 -24.95 -6.91 4.92
CA LEU A 457 -25.66 -7.45 3.79
C LEU A 457 -24.64 -8.11 2.84
N VAL A 458 -24.58 -9.43 2.85
CA VAL A 458 -23.60 -10.21 2.10
C VAL A 458 -24.19 -10.64 0.76
N PRO A 459 -23.58 -10.29 -0.38
CA PRO A 459 -23.98 -10.82 -1.67
C PRO A 459 -23.58 -12.30 -1.78
N VAL A 460 -24.54 -13.17 -2.10
CA VAL A 460 -24.33 -14.63 -2.22
C VAL A 460 -24.85 -15.12 -3.56
N TRP A 461 -24.05 -15.93 -4.24
CA TRP A 461 -24.50 -16.75 -5.35
C TRP A 461 -24.79 -18.16 -4.85
N LEU A 462 -26.06 -18.54 -4.85
CA LEU A 462 -26.53 -19.87 -4.50
C LEU A 462 -26.73 -20.69 -5.77
N HIS A 463 -26.14 -21.89 -5.82
CA HIS A 463 -26.48 -22.87 -6.84
C HIS A 463 -27.48 -23.85 -6.23
N ILE A 464 -28.74 -23.78 -6.67
CA ILE A 464 -29.84 -24.60 -6.17
C ILE A 464 -30.03 -25.77 -7.14
N PRO A 465 -29.66 -27.00 -6.74
CA PRO A 465 -29.83 -28.17 -7.60
C PRO A 465 -31.29 -28.38 -8.00
N GLU A 466 -31.51 -28.83 -9.24
CA GLU A 466 -32.86 -29.17 -9.72
C GLU A 466 -33.51 -30.26 -8.87
N LYS A 467 -32.75 -31.33 -8.64
CA LYS A 467 -33.07 -32.39 -7.67
C LYS A 467 -32.24 -32.12 -6.44
N MET A 468 -32.86 -31.56 -5.40
CA MET A 468 -32.19 -31.43 -4.10
C MET A 468 -31.81 -32.81 -3.53
N ASN A 469 -32.43 -33.91 -3.95
CA ASN A 469 -32.18 -35.27 -3.42
C ASN A 469 -30.92 -35.94 -4.05
N PHE A 470 -29.74 -35.78 -3.43
CA PHE A 470 -28.42 -36.18 -3.95
C PHE A 470 -28.09 -37.70 -3.94
N LYS A 471 -29.07 -38.60 -4.05
CA LYS A 471 -28.84 -40.06 -3.92
C LYS A 471 -28.28 -40.76 -5.17
N GLU A 472 -28.23 -40.10 -6.31
CA GLU A 472 -27.73 -40.70 -7.57
C GLU A 472 -26.44 -40.01 -8.03
N PRO A 473 -25.36 -40.74 -8.31
CA PRO A 473 -24.12 -40.16 -8.79
C PRO A 473 -24.32 -39.52 -10.17
N VAL A 474 -23.89 -38.26 -10.30
CA VAL A 474 -23.95 -37.54 -11.58
C VAL A 474 -22.76 -37.99 -12.44
N MET A 475 -23.05 -38.73 -13.52
CA MET A 475 -22.05 -39.24 -14.46
C MET A 475 -21.66 -38.19 -15.50
N ALA A 476 -20.37 -37.84 -15.59
CA ALA A 476 -19.87 -37.04 -16.70
C ALA A 476 -19.74 -37.88 -17.98
N SER A 477 -20.55 -37.56 -18.98
CA SER A 477 -20.44 -38.10 -20.33
C SER A 477 -20.02 -37.00 -21.30
N MET A 478 -19.02 -37.26 -22.15
CA MET A 478 -18.65 -36.39 -23.27
C MET A 478 -19.68 -36.39 -24.41
N THR A 479 -20.72 -37.21 -24.29
CA THR A 479 -21.89 -37.28 -25.15
C THR A 479 -23.11 -36.87 -24.34
N LEU A 480 -23.94 -35.94 -24.82
CA LEU A 480 -25.24 -35.64 -24.20
C LEU A 480 -26.00 -36.97 -24.03
N HIS A 481 -26.07 -37.49 -22.80
CA HIS A 481 -26.89 -38.67 -22.53
C HIS A 481 -28.34 -38.25 -22.80
N PRO A 482 -29.19 -39.09 -23.42
CA PRO A 482 -30.60 -38.76 -23.65
C PRO A 482 -31.38 -38.38 -22.37
N GLU A 483 -30.87 -38.79 -21.21
CA GLU A 483 -31.39 -38.44 -19.88
C GLU A 483 -30.90 -37.09 -19.34
N CYS A 484 -30.00 -36.41 -20.07
CA CYS A 484 -29.60 -35.02 -19.84
C CYS A 484 -30.49 -34.02 -20.62
N GLU A 485 -31.58 -34.48 -21.26
CA GLU A 485 -32.66 -33.57 -21.66
C GLU A 485 -33.24 -32.92 -20.40
N ALA A 486 -33.39 -31.59 -20.40
CA ALA A 486 -34.05 -30.86 -19.32
C ALA A 486 -35.42 -31.52 -19.03
N PRO A 487 -35.69 -31.95 -17.79
CA PRO A 487 -36.89 -32.73 -17.50
C PRO A 487 -38.14 -31.94 -17.83
N ARG A 488 -39.02 -32.58 -18.62
CA ARG A 488 -40.31 -32.03 -19.03
C ARG A 488 -41.31 -32.21 -17.89
N ASP A 489 -42.21 -31.25 -17.72
CA ASP A 489 -43.33 -31.39 -16.78
C ASP A 489 -44.25 -32.56 -17.20
N LYS A 490 -45.20 -32.92 -16.32
CA LYS A 490 -46.13 -34.04 -16.54
C LYS A 490 -47.02 -33.90 -17.80
N ASN A 491 -46.99 -32.73 -18.45
CA ASN A 491 -47.76 -32.37 -19.63
C ASN A 491 -46.87 -32.09 -20.87
N GLY A 492 -45.56 -32.37 -20.81
CA GLY A 492 -44.64 -32.14 -21.93
C GLY A 492 -44.15 -30.69 -22.08
N GLY A 493 -44.43 -29.82 -21.11
CA GLY A 493 -43.87 -28.45 -21.03
C GLY A 493 -42.44 -28.44 -20.47
N THR A 494 -41.60 -27.52 -20.95
CA THR A 494 -40.14 -27.49 -20.71
C THR A 494 -39.70 -26.85 -19.38
N ARG A 495 -40.53 -26.78 -18.33
CA ARG A 495 -40.07 -26.18 -17.06
C ARG A 495 -40.83 -26.64 -15.81
N LEU A 496 -40.14 -27.36 -14.92
CA LEU A 496 -40.57 -27.52 -13.53
C LEU A 496 -40.60 -26.14 -12.83
N PRO A 497 -41.52 -25.91 -11.87
CA PRO A 497 -41.59 -24.66 -11.13
C PRO A 497 -40.30 -24.44 -10.31
N ARG A 498 -39.77 -23.20 -10.36
CA ARG A 498 -38.54 -22.82 -9.65
C ARG A 498 -38.71 -23.03 -8.14
N PRO A 499 -37.77 -23.71 -7.46
CA PRO A 499 -37.88 -23.96 -6.03
C PRO A 499 -37.77 -22.64 -5.24
N GLU A 500 -38.73 -22.43 -4.35
CA GLU A 500 -38.63 -21.41 -3.30
C GLU A 500 -37.90 -21.99 -2.09
N PHE A 501 -37.16 -21.14 -1.38
CA PHE A 501 -36.33 -21.56 -0.26
C PHE A 501 -36.39 -20.56 0.90
N GLU A 502 -36.01 -21.04 2.07
CA GLU A 502 -35.72 -20.22 3.24
C GLU A 502 -34.30 -20.50 3.73
N ILE A 503 -33.72 -19.52 4.43
CA ILE A 503 -32.39 -19.62 5.03
C ILE A 503 -32.55 -19.53 6.54
N VAL A 504 -32.02 -20.51 7.27
CA VAL A 504 -32.04 -20.54 8.73
C VAL A 504 -30.63 -20.70 9.29
N GLU A 505 -30.36 -20.08 10.43
CA GLU A 505 -29.18 -20.39 11.22
C GLU A 505 -29.26 -21.84 11.70
N LYS A 506 -28.20 -22.62 11.46
CA LYS A 506 -28.21 -24.05 11.80
C LYS A 506 -28.31 -24.32 13.30
N GLN A 507 -27.67 -23.49 14.13
CA GLN A 507 -27.63 -23.69 15.57
C GLN A 507 -28.90 -23.22 16.28
N SER A 508 -29.40 -22.03 15.94
CA SER A 508 -30.54 -21.40 16.63
C SER A 508 -31.89 -21.71 15.96
N GLY A 509 -31.89 -22.15 14.70
CA GLY A 509 -33.10 -22.27 13.87
C GLY A 509 -33.70 -20.93 13.45
N LYS A 510 -33.04 -19.80 13.77
CA LYS A 510 -33.50 -18.45 13.43
C LYS A 510 -33.55 -18.29 11.91
N LYS A 511 -34.73 -17.89 11.38
CA LYS A 511 -34.88 -17.50 9.97
C LYS A 511 -34.13 -16.19 9.71
N LEU A 512 -33.41 -16.14 8.59
CA LEU A 512 -32.70 -14.96 8.14
C LEU A 512 -33.44 -14.30 6.99
N ASP A 513 -33.42 -12.97 7.00
CA ASP A 513 -33.94 -12.17 5.90
C ASP A 513 -32.93 -12.17 4.75
N PHE A 514 -33.44 -12.35 3.54
CA PHE A 514 -32.66 -12.22 2.31
C PHE A 514 -33.53 -11.68 1.18
N GLU A 515 -32.87 -11.08 0.20
CA GLU A 515 -33.49 -10.55 -1.00
C GLU A 515 -32.95 -11.30 -2.22
N ILE A 516 -33.84 -11.79 -3.08
CA ILE A 516 -33.44 -12.34 -4.39
C ILE A 516 -33.21 -11.18 -5.35
N LEU A 517 -31.98 -11.06 -5.85
CA LEU A 517 -31.60 -10.04 -6.81
C LEU A 517 -31.78 -10.51 -8.24
N GLU A 518 -31.42 -11.76 -8.50
CA GLU A 518 -31.38 -12.34 -9.83
C GLU A 518 -31.60 -13.84 -9.76
N ARG A 519 -32.36 -14.37 -10.72
CA ARG A 519 -32.51 -15.81 -10.96
C ARG A 519 -32.01 -16.09 -12.38
N GLY A 520 -30.84 -16.71 -12.46
CA GLY A 520 -30.19 -17.06 -13.71
C GLY A 520 -30.86 -18.23 -14.43
N GLU A 521 -30.26 -18.63 -15.54
CA GLU A 521 -30.64 -19.84 -16.25
C GLU A 521 -30.17 -21.10 -15.51
N MET A 522 -30.77 -22.24 -15.84
CA MET A 522 -30.32 -23.53 -15.35
C MET A 522 -28.96 -23.86 -15.98
N THR A 523 -27.98 -24.22 -15.15
CA THR A 523 -26.60 -24.42 -15.60
C THR A 523 -25.89 -25.50 -14.79
N ASP A 524 -24.91 -26.15 -15.42
CA ASP A 524 -24.04 -27.14 -14.80
C ASP A 524 -22.97 -26.45 -13.95
N ARG A 525 -22.98 -26.73 -12.65
CA ARG A 525 -21.88 -26.38 -11.76
C ARG A 525 -20.83 -27.49 -11.79
N ILE A 526 -19.63 -27.15 -12.26
CA ILE A 526 -18.52 -28.10 -12.42
C ILE A 526 -17.71 -28.22 -11.12
N PHE A 527 -17.36 -29.45 -10.76
CA PHE A 527 -16.45 -29.81 -9.66
C PHE A 527 -15.31 -30.67 -10.20
N ARG A 528 -14.08 -30.34 -9.82
CA ARG A 528 -12.89 -31.12 -10.18
C ARG A 528 -12.52 -32.04 -9.02
N ASP A 529 -12.55 -33.34 -9.26
CA ASP A 529 -11.83 -34.30 -8.44
C ASP A 529 -10.43 -34.48 -9.05
N LEU A 530 -9.39 -34.47 -8.22
CA LEU A 530 -8.01 -34.69 -8.69
C LEU A 530 -7.67 -36.19 -8.78
N THR A 531 -8.57 -37.05 -8.30
CA THR A 531 -8.45 -38.51 -8.29
C THR A 531 -9.48 -39.21 -9.17
N ASP A 532 -10.41 -38.46 -9.77
CA ASP A 532 -11.49 -38.97 -10.62
C ASP A 532 -11.80 -37.99 -11.78
N THR A 533 -12.80 -38.32 -12.59
CA THR A 533 -13.36 -37.46 -13.62
C THR A 533 -14.00 -36.20 -13.02
N THR A 534 -14.26 -35.24 -13.90
CA THR A 534 -14.93 -34.00 -13.52
C THR A 534 -16.40 -34.27 -13.25
N LEU A 535 -16.90 -33.81 -12.11
CA LEU A 535 -18.29 -33.96 -11.70
C LEU A 535 -19.07 -32.69 -12.06
N TYR A 536 -20.39 -32.80 -12.20
CA TYR A 536 -21.25 -31.63 -12.37
C TYR A 536 -22.54 -31.78 -11.57
N ILE A 537 -23.19 -30.65 -11.29
CA ILE A 537 -24.53 -30.60 -10.69
C ILE A 537 -25.36 -29.62 -11.52
N TYR A 538 -26.48 -30.08 -12.08
CA TYR A 538 -27.42 -29.23 -12.79
C TYR A 538 -28.34 -28.50 -11.81
N GLY A 539 -28.46 -27.18 -11.95
CA GLY A 539 -29.25 -26.37 -11.03
C GLY A 539 -29.41 -24.92 -11.46
N GLU A 540 -30.25 -24.20 -10.72
CA GLU A 540 -30.48 -22.77 -10.89
C GLU A 540 -29.43 -21.96 -10.13
N LEU A 541 -28.85 -20.96 -10.78
CA LEU A 541 -27.99 -19.99 -10.12
C LEU A 541 -28.82 -18.78 -9.64
N VAL A 542 -28.88 -18.54 -8.34
CA VAL A 542 -29.65 -17.46 -7.72
C VAL A 542 -28.72 -16.49 -7.00
N LYS A 543 -28.78 -15.21 -7.35
CA LYS A 543 -28.08 -14.14 -6.64
C LYS A 543 -28.98 -13.60 -5.54
N ILE A 544 -28.50 -13.60 -4.31
CA ILE A 544 -29.19 -13.02 -3.17
C ILE A 544 -28.33 -11.99 -2.43
N ASN A 545 -28.97 -11.13 -1.67
CA ASN A 545 -28.37 -10.34 -0.61
C ASN A 545 -28.87 -10.89 0.74
N LEU A 546 -27.95 -11.32 1.59
CA LEU A 546 -28.25 -11.99 2.87
C LEU A 546 -27.81 -11.12 4.04
N ASP A 547 -28.71 -10.80 4.97
CA ASP A 547 -28.36 -10.07 6.20
C ASP A 547 -27.90 -11.07 7.26
N VAL A 548 -26.61 -11.04 7.60
CA VAL A 548 -26.00 -12.01 8.52
C VAL A 548 -25.07 -11.33 9.50
N GLU A 549 -25.12 -11.80 10.75
CA GLU A 549 -24.25 -11.36 11.84
C GLU A 549 -23.26 -12.47 12.20
N ILE A 550 -21.98 -12.13 12.31
CA ILE A 550 -20.90 -13.04 12.75
C ILE A 550 -20.06 -12.31 13.80
N SER A 551 -19.70 -13.00 14.90
CA SER A 551 -19.12 -12.38 16.10
C SER A 551 -17.62 -12.10 16.06
N GLY A 552 -16.84 -12.86 15.33
CA GLY A 552 -15.39 -12.68 15.24
C GLY A 552 -14.80 -13.32 13.98
N LEU A 553 -13.47 -13.45 13.95
CA LEU A 553 -12.76 -14.05 12.83
C LEU A 553 -13.07 -15.53 12.86
N GLY A 554 -13.88 -16.00 11.92
CA GLY A 554 -14.62 -17.23 12.14
C GLY A 554 -15.62 -17.52 11.04
N TYR A 555 -16.63 -18.31 11.37
CA TYR A 555 -17.70 -18.64 10.44
C TYR A 555 -19.01 -18.95 11.16
N LYS A 556 -20.10 -18.88 10.39
CA LYS A 556 -21.42 -19.35 10.77
C LYS A 556 -22.01 -20.20 9.64
N THR A 557 -22.58 -21.35 9.99
CA THR A 557 -23.28 -22.25 9.06
C THR A 557 -24.77 -21.97 9.08
N LEU A 558 -25.32 -21.79 7.89
CA LEU A 558 -26.73 -21.59 7.59
C LEU A 558 -27.24 -22.80 6.80
N VAL A 559 -28.54 -23.06 6.88
CA VAL A 559 -29.23 -24.12 6.12
C VAL A 559 -30.15 -23.46 5.11
N VAL A 560 -29.98 -23.79 3.84
CA VAL A 560 -30.91 -23.43 2.77
C VAL A 560 -31.81 -24.63 2.52
N ARG A 561 -33.12 -24.45 2.66
CA ARG A 561 -34.10 -25.53 2.49
C ARG A 561 -35.35 -25.07 1.78
N LYS A 562 -36.09 -26.01 1.20
CA LYS A 562 -37.33 -25.70 0.47
C LYS A 562 -38.34 -24.98 1.34
N ALA A 563 -38.99 -23.97 0.77
CA ALA A 563 -40.09 -23.23 1.38
C ALA A 563 -41.29 -23.18 0.44
N ALA A 564 -42.48 -22.86 0.98
CA ALA A 564 -43.68 -22.67 0.17
C ALA A 564 -43.67 -21.35 -0.60
N ALA A 565 -43.02 -20.32 -0.05
CA ALA A 565 -42.83 -19.01 -0.66
C ALA A 565 -41.67 -18.28 0.02
N VAL A 566 -40.95 -17.45 -0.73
CA VAL A 566 -40.02 -16.47 -0.16
C VAL A 566 -40.85 -15.30 0.40
N LYS A 567 -40.77 -15.09 1.70
CA LYS A 567 -41.46 -13.96 2.35
C LYS A 567 -40.52 -12.77 2.44
N THR A 568 -40.77 -11.75 1.63
CA THR A 568 -40.20 -10.42 1.83
C THR A 568 -41.22 -9.55 2.56
N SER A 569 -40.93 -9.16 3.80
CA SER A 569 -41.78 -8.24 4.57
C SER A 569 -40.99 -7.01 5.01
N GLY A 570 -41.62 -5.85 4.96
CA GLY A 570 -41.06 -4.60 5.48
C GLY A 570 -41.30 -3.41 4.55
N LYS A 571 -41.12 -2.22 5.10
CA LYS A 571 -41.16 -0.97 4.32
C LYS A 571 -39.89 -0.87 3.49
N THR A 572 -40.02 -0.46 2.25
CA THR A 572 -38.88 -0.22 1.36
C THR A 572 -38.01 0.93 1.87
N ILE A 573 -36.70 0.84 1.67
CA ILE A 573 -35.72 1.85 2.15
C ILE A 573 -35.82 3.17 1.39
N ALA A 574 -36.16 3.14 0.09
CA ALA A 574 -36.30 4.34 -0.71
C ALA A 574 -37.75 4.80 -0.88
N ASN A 575 -37.91 6.12 -0.94
CA ASN A 575 -39.13 6.83 -1.33
C ASN A 575 -38.74 8.11 -2.11
N GLY A 576 -39.18 8.24 -3.36
CA GLY A 576 -38.68 9.29 -4.25
C GLY A 576 -37.16 9.18 -4.44
N ASN A 577 -36.45 10.31 -4.45
CA ASN A 577 -34.98 10.37 -4.48
C ASN A 577 -34.35 10.34 -3.08
N CYS A 578 -34.97 9.65 -2.13
CA CYS A 578 -34.51 9.57 -0.75
C CYS A 578 -34.38 8.11 -0.32
N MET A 579 -33.31 7.77 0.40
CA MET A 579 -33.09 6.50 1.08
C MET A 579 -33.01 6.73 2.58
N GLU A 580 -33.55 5.84 3.40
CA GLU A 580 -33.53 6.01 4.85
C GLU A 580 -33.48 4.65 5.58
N ASN A 581 -32.56 4.53 6.54
CA ASN A 581 -32.46 3.41 7.48
C ASN A 581 -32.41 3.93 8.92
N ASP A 582 -32.07 3.08 9.89
CA ASP A 582 -32.06 3.47 11.31
C ASP A 582 -30.97 4.51 11.67
N PHE A 583 -29.92 4.63 10.86
CA PHE A 583 -28.75 5.45 11.13
C PHE A 583 -28.74 6.77 10.37
N MET A 584 -29.24 6.78 9.14
CA MET A 584 -29.18 7.97 8.29
C MET A 584 -30.35 8.10 7.32
N ARG A 585 -30.54 9.32 6.83
CA ARG A 585 -31.37 9.64 5.69
C ARG A 585 -30.53 10.32 4.62
N VAL A 586 -30.56 9.80 3.40
CA VAL A 586 -29.82 10.29 2.23
C VAL A 586 -30.81 10.82 1.21
N SER A 587 -30.70 12.10 0.86
CA SER A 587 -31.50 12.73 -0.20
C SER A 587 -30.59 13.06 -1.39
N ILE A 588 -31.03 12.69 -2.60
CA ILE A 588 -30.29 12.95 -3.85
C ILE A 588 -30.89 14.18 -4.53
N ASN A 589 -30.09 15.24 -4.63
CA ASN A 589 -30.47 16.50 -5.25
C ASN A 589 -30.50 16.38 -6.78
N ALA A 590 -31.14 17.33 -7.47
CA ALA A 590 -31.29 17.30 -8.93
C ALA A 590 -29.96 17.34 -9.70
N ASP A 591 -28.90 17.84 -9.06
CA ASP A 591 -27.54 17.86 -9.61
C ASP A 591 -26.69 16.64 -9.21
N GLY A 592 -27.31 15.65 -8.55
CA GLY A 592 -26.65 14.44 -8.09
C GLY A 592 -25.83 14.60 -6.81
N THR A 593 -25.81 15.79 -6.18
CA THR A 593 -25.24 15.94 -4.83
C THR A 593 -26.11 15.27 -3.77
N LEU A 594 -25.50 14.98 -2.62
CA LEU A 594 -26.14 14.24 -1.53
C LEU A 594 -26.31 15.11 -0.29
N ASP A 595 -27.51 15.11 0.26
CA ASP A 595 -27.78 15.63 1.60
C ASP A 595 -27.96 14.44 2.55
N ILE A 596 -27.13 14.34 3.58
CA ILE A 596 -27.13 13.24 4.55
C ILE A 596 -27.47 13.79 5.94
N LEU A 597 -28.55 13.29 6.53
CA LEU A 597 -28.90 13.48 7.93
C LEU A 597 -28.40 12.27 8.72
N GLU A 598 -27.49 12.50 9.65
CA GLU A 598 -27.06 11.53 10.66
C GLU A 598 -28.06 11.58 11.83
N LYS A 599 -28.69 10.44 12.15
CA LYS A 599 -29.88 10.41 13.02
C LYS A 599 -29.55 10.47 14.51
N GLU A 600 -28.37 10.03 14.93
CA GLU A 600 -27.97 10.05 16.34
C GLU A 600 -27.73 11.48 16.84
N THR A 601 -26.99 12.28 16.08
CA THR A 601 -26.63 13.66 16.40
C THR A 601 -27.58 14.69 15.79
N GLY A 602 -28.37 14.30 14.77
CA GLY A 602 -29.21 15.21 13.99
C GLY A 602 -28.42 16.11 13.03
N LYS A 603 -27.10 15.91 12.87
CA LYS A 603 -26.27 16.69 11.96
C LYS A 603 -26.69 16.46 10.51
N GLN A 604 -26.90 17.55 9.79
CA GLN A 604 -27.11 17.54 8.34
C GLN A 604 -25.83 17.95 7.62
N PHE A 605 -25.36 17.08 6.74
CA PHE A 605 -24.34 17.36 5.74
C PHE A 605 -25.04 17.64 4.41
N LYS A 606 -24.72 18.73 3.73
CA LYS A 606 -25.46 19.20 2.54
C LYS A 606 -24.55 19.36 1.35
N GLY A 607 -25.03 18.97 0.18
CA GLY A 607 -24.31 19.12 -1.08
C GLY A 607 -23.01 18.31 -1.14
N LEU A 608 -22.97 17.15 -0.48
CA LEU A 608 -21.87 16.19 -0.55
C LEU A 608 -21.76 15.58 -1.94
N HIS A 609 -20.61 14.99 -2.26
CA HIS A 609 -20.41 14.11 -3.41
C HIS A 609 -20.67 14.81 -4.76
N TYR A 610 -19.79 15.75 -5.10
CA TYR A 610 -19.68 16.29 -6.46
C TYR A 610 -18.24 16.21 -6.97
N PHE A 611 -18.09 16.19 -8.28
CA PHE A 611 -16.80 16.07 -8.94
C PHE A 611 -16.30 17.44 -9.38
N THR A 612 -15.00 17.64 -9.28
CA THR A 612 -14.31 18.81 -9.83
C THR A 612 -13.16 18.38 -10.72
N ASP A 613 -12.89 19.21 -11.72
CA ASP A 613 -11.78 19.03 -12.65
C ASP A 613 -11.00 20.34 -12.78
N THR A 614 -9.67 20.24 -12.77
CA THR A 614 -8.75 21.35 -12.99
C THR A 614 -7.56 20.87 -13.80
N GLY A 615 -6.91 21.79 -14.52
CA GLY A 615 -5.70 21.48 -15.26
C GLY A 615 -4.49 21.16 -14.36
N ASP A 616 -3.58 20.36 -14.88
CA ASP A 616 -2.32 19.98 -14.25
C ASP A 616 -1.17 19.99 -15.26
N ASN A 617 -0.29 20.97 -15.12
CA ASN A 617 0.94 21.11 -15.92
C ASN A 617 2.16 20.51 -15.20
N GLY A 618 1.90 19.64 -14.23
CA GLY A 618 2.84 18.97 -13.35
C GLY A 618 3.80 17.99 -14.03
N ASP A 619 4.59 17.35 -13.19
CA ASP A 619 5.43 16.20 -13.53
C ASP A 619 4.98 14.97 -12.73
N PRO A 620 5.69 13.83 -12.71
CA PRO A 620 5.25 12.68 -11.93
C PRO A 620 5.06 12.91 -10.44
N TRP A 621 5.75 13.90 -9.84
CA TRP A 621 5.81 14.11 -8.39
C TRP A 621 5.00 15.29 -7.91
N VAL A 622 4.99 16.40 -8.66
CA VAL A 622 4.44 17.68 -8.20
C VAL A 622 3.37 18.19 -9.15
N ARG A 623 2.29 18.71 -8.58
CA ARG A 623 1.23 19.41 -9.32
C ARG A 623 1.65 20.84 -9.64
N PHE A 624 1.48 21.25 -10.90
CA PHE A 624 1.56 22.65 -11.27
C PHE A 624 0.22 23.10 -11.84
N VAL A 625 -0.40 24.09 -11.20
CA VAL A 625 -1.62 24.72 -11.72
C VAL A 625 -1.24 25.51 -12.98
N PRO A 626 -1.95 25.35 -14.11
CA PRO A 626 -1.67 26.11 -15.33
C PRO A 626 -1.95 27.60 -15.14
N ASP A 627 -1.29 28.45 -15.94
CA ASP A 627 -1.41 29.92 -15.88
C ASP A 627 -2.85 30.39 -16.03
N VAL A 628 -3.60 29.75 -16.92
CA VAL A 628 -5.05 29.92 -17.06
C VAL A 628 -5.73 28.60 -16.73
N ASN A 629 -6.07 28.44 -15.45
CA ASN A 629 -6.79 27.28 -14.94
C ASN A 629 -8.28 27.59 -14.73
N LYS A 630 -9.16 26.79 -15.35
CA LYS A 630 -10.61 26.84 -15.10
C LYS A 630 -11.02 25.66 -14.22
N LEU A 631 -11.79 25.95 -13.17
CA LEU A 631 -12.42 24.92 -12.34
C LEU A 631 -13.75 24.50 -12.96
N TYR A 632 -13.87 23.23 -13.34
CA TYR A 632 -15.13 22.62 -13.75
C TYR A 632 -15.72 21.85 -12.57
N SER A 633 -17.04 21.92 -12.40
CA SER A 633 -17.74 21.26 -11.29
C SER A 633 -19.01 20.58 -11.79
N SER A 634 -19.27 19.37 -11.30
CA SER A 634 -20.54 18.67 -11.55
C SER A 634 -21.69 19.27 -10.75
N LYS A 635 -21.39 20.07 -9.71
CA LYS A 635 -22.40 20.75 -8.89
C LYS A 635 -23.17 21.75 -9.74
N GLY A 636 -24.50 21.69 -9.67
CA GLY A 636 -25.41 22.48 -10.52
C GLY A 636 -25.66 21.90 -11.92
N ILE A 637 -24.97 20.82 -12.34
CA ILE A 637 -25.28 20.11 -13.58
C ILE A 637 -26.42 19.14 -13.31
N LYS A 638 -27.50 19.18 -14.10
CA LYS A 638 -28.62 18.23 -13.96
C LYS A 638 -28.16 16.80 -14.20
N ALA A 639 -28.12 15.99 -13.13
CA ALA A 639 -27.73 14.59 -13.19
C ALA A 639 -28.89 13.70 -13.64
N LYS A 640 -28.57 12.52 -14.19
CA LYS A 640 -29.56 11.47 -14.43
C LYS A 640 -29.58 10.54 -13.22
N ILE A 641 -30.70 10.51 -12.52
CA ILE A 641 -30.85 9.73 -11.29
C ILE A 641 -31.86 8.62 -11.55
N LYS A 642 -31.46 7.38 -11.27
CA LYS A 642 -32.30 6.20 -11.44
C LYS A 642 -32.30 5.36 -10.17
N LEU A 643 -33.48 5.10 -9.61
CA LEU A 643 -33.66 4.05 -8.61
C LEU A 643 -33.47 2.70 -9.31
N VAL A 644 -32.39 2.01 -8.98
CA VAL A 644 -32.03 0.71 -9.56
C VAL A 644 -32.74 -0.42 -8.81
N ARG A 645 -32.75 -0.34 -7.48
CA ARG A 645 -33.37 -1.35 -6.61
C ARG A 645 -33.96 -0.69 -5.38
N ASN A 646 -35.09 -1.23 -4.93
CA ASN A 646 -35.73 -0.80 -3.69
C ASN A 646 -36.42 -1.96 -2.99
N SER A 647 -35.91 -2.35 -1.83
CA SER A 647 -36.46 -3.41 -0.99
C SER A 647 -36.47 -2.98 0.47
N ALA A 648 -36.98 -3.84 1.34
CA ALA A 648 -36.87 -3.65 2.78
C ALA A 648 -35.45 -3.88 3.32
N MET A 649 -34.54 -4.41 2.52
CA MET A 649 -33.16 -4.75 2.92
C MET A 649 -32.13 -3.78 2.36
N SER A 650 -32.34 -3.28 1.15
CA SER A 650 -31.44 -2.31 0.51
C SER A 650 -32.17 -1.40 -0.46
N ALA A 651 -31.66 -0.20 -0.64
CA ALA A 651 -31.98 0.64 -1.79
C ALA A 651 -30.68 0.96 -2.55
N GLU A 652 -30.79 1.04 -3.87
CA GLU A 652 -29.68 1.35 -4.75
C GLU A 652 -30.09 2.40 -5.79
N PHE A 653 -29.32 3.47 -5.91
CA PHE A 653 -29.46 4.47 -6.96
C PHE A 653 -28.24 4.47 -7.87
N ALA A 654 -28.46 4.71 -9.16
CA ALA A 654 -27.41 5.09 -10.09
C ALA A 654 -27.57 6.58 -10.43
N ILE A 655 -26.46 7.31 -10.31
CA ILE A 655 -26.35 8.71 -10.73
C ILE A 655 -25.36 8.77 -11.88
N GLU A 656 -25.77 9.35 -13.00
CA GLU A 656 -24.89 9.65 -14.13
C GLU A 656 -24.73 11.17 -14.27
N TYR A 657 -23.48 11.62 -14.30
CA TYR A 657 -23.12 13.02 -14.49
C TYR A 657 -22.66 13.21 -15.94
N PRO A 658 -23.41 13.97 -16.77
CA PRO A 658 -22.99 14.33 -18.12
C PRO A 658 -21.94 15.45 -18.05
N PHE A 659 -20.77 15.13 -17.53
CA PHE A 659 -19.75 16.11 -17.17
C PHE A 659 -18.82 16.40 -18.37
N MET A 660 -18.81 17.66 -18.81
CA MET A 660 -17.95 18.11 -19.91
C MET A 660 -16.76 18.88 -19.35
N ILE A 661 -15.55 18.46 -19.71
CA ILE A 661 -14.29 19.03 -19.22
C ILE A 661 -13.35 19.30 -20.40
N PRO A 662 -12.31 20.14 -20.25
CA PRO A 662 -11.29 20.32 -21.28
C PRO A 662 -10.67 18.99 -21.70
N LYS A 663 -10.36 18.81 -22.98
CA LYS A 663 -9.62 17.65 -23.52
C LYS A 663 -8.21 17.50 -22.95
N GLY A 664 -7.69 18.60 -22.43
CA GLY A 664 -6.45 18.68 -21.69
C GLY A 664 -5.97 20.12 -21.65
N LEU A 665 -4.66 20.31 -21.76
CA LEU A 665 -4.05 21.64 -21.77
C LEU A 665 -3.65 22.09 -23.18
N LYS A 666 -3.95 23.35 -23.50
CA LYS A 666 -3.24 24.10 -24.53
C LYS A 666 -1.89 24.53 -23.95
N LYS A 667 -0.82 24.15 -24.62
CA LYS A 667 0.56 24.30 -24.16
C LYS A 667 1.38 24.96 -25.27
N ASP A 668 2.23 25.91 -24.89
CA ASP A 668 3.15 26.57 -25.82
C ASP A 668 4.49 25.81 -25.89
N ASN A 669 5.60 26.51 -26.09
CA ASN A 669 6.91 25.90 -26.23
C ASN A 669 7.35 25.21 -24.93
N TYR A 670 7.89 24.01 -25.10
CA TYR A 670 8.51 23.23 -24.04
C TYR A 670 9.96 23.69 -23.86
N ASN A 671 10.32 24.13 -22.66
CA ASN A 671 11.67 24.58 -22.36
C ASN A 671 12.57 23.42 -21.86
N MET A 672 13.89 23.64 -21.86
CA MET A 672 14.86 22.60 -21.48
C MET A 672 14.78 22.16 -20.01
N GLU A 673 14.18 22.98 -19.13
CA GLU A 673 13.94 22.63 -17.72
C GLU A 673 12.74 21.69 -17.54
N GLY A 674 12.04 21.41 -18.63
CA GLY A 674 10.97 20.44 -18.67
C GLY A 674 9.57 21.03 -18.46
N TYR A 675 9.42 22.35 -18.60
CA TYR A 675 8.16 23.05 -18.36
C TYR A 675 7.66 23.71 -19.64
N TYR A 676 6.36 24.00 -19.66
CA TYR A 676 5.78 24.85 -20.67
C TYR A 676 5.85 26.30 -20.21
N ASP A 677 6.29 27.20 -21.09
CA ASP A 677 6.37 28.64 -20.78
C ASP A 677 5.00 29.25 -20.52
N TYR A 678 3.96 28.63 -21.08
CA TYR A 678 2.56 28.94 -20.85
C TYR A 678 1.71 27.67 -20.99
N ALA A 679 0.77 27.48 -20.08
CA ALA A 679 -0.25 26.45 -20.15
C ALA A 679 -1.64 26.99 -19.77
N ALA A 680 -2.66 26.56 -20.51
CA ALA A 680 -4.05 26.91 -20.28
C ALA A 680 -4.96 25.70 -20.47
N SER A 681 -6.11 25.66 -19.79
CA SER A 681 -7.17 24.70 -20.13
C SER A 681 -7.57 24.82 -21.61
N SER A 682 -7.68 23.70 -22.32
CA SER A 682 -8.17 23.68 -23.70
C SER A 682 -9.61 24.21 -23.80
N ASP A 683 -9.94 24.89 -24.89
CA ASP A 683 -11.31 25.28 -25.22
C ASP A 683 -12.12 24.12 -25.83
N GLU A 684 -11.44 23.07 -26.35
CA GLU A 684 -12.09 21.84 -26.80
C GLU A 684 -12.50 21.01 -25.57
N LEU A 685 -13.80 20.74 -25.44
CA LEU A 685 -14.35 19.93 -24.36
C LEU A 685 -14.58 18.48 -24.80
N VAL A 686 -14.37 17.54 -23.88
CA VAL A 686 -14.69 16.12 -24.01
C VAL A 686 -15.64 15.69 -22.90
N SER A 687 -16.41 14.63 -23.16
CA SER A 687 -17.29 14.04 -22.14
C SER A 687 -16.46 13.17 -21.20
N MET A 688 -16.55 13.42 -19.91
CA MET A 688 -16.10 12.53 -18.85
C MET A 688 -17.33 11.92 -18.20
N ASN A 689 -17.75 10.75 -18.68
CA ASN A 689 -18.92 10.09 -18.14
C ASN A 689 -18.58 9.53 -16.76
N ILE A 690 -19.27 10.05 -15.74
CA ILE A 690 -19.15 9.57 -14.37
C ILE A 690 -20.45 8.88 -13.99
N ARG A 691 -20.34 7.64 -13.49
CA ARG A 691 -21.47 6.89 -12.94
C ARG A 691 -21.17 6.49 -11.51
N SER A 692 -22.01 6.90 -10.58
CA SER A 692 -21.94 6.49 -9.17
C SER A 692 -23.15 5.63 -8.82
N LYS A 693 -22.91 4.44 -8.28
CA LYS A 693 -23.94 3.59 -7.68
C LYS A 693 -23.89 3.75 -6.17
N LEU A 694 -25.00 4.14 -5.57
CA LEU A 694 -25.11 4.35 -4.12
C LEU A 694 -26.01 3.28 -3.53
N THR A 695 -25.49 2.52 -2.57
CA THR A 695 -26.23 1.47 -1.88
C THR A 695 -26.39 1.81 -0.40
N LEU A 696 -27.63 1.89 0.07
CA LEU A 696 -27.95 1.96 1.50
C LEU A 696 -28.63 0.68 1.94
N ALA A 697 -27.94 -0.13 2.75
CA ALA A 697 -28.52 -1.32 3.36
C ALA A 697 -29.20 -0.99 4.70
N LYS A 698 -30.19 -1.80 5.08
CA LYS A 698 -30.96 -1.66 6.32
C LYS A 698 -30.07 -1.55 7.58
N SER A 699 -29.06 -2.41 7.66
CA SER A 699 -28.14 -2.51 8.80
C SER A 699 -26.84 -1.71 8.64
N ALA A 700 -26.66 -0.99 7.52
CA ALA A 700 -25.43 -0.26 7.22
C ALA A 700 -25.36 1.11 7.90
N LYS A 701 -24.21 1.39 8.53
CA LYS A 701 -23.90 2.72 9.08
C LYS A 701 -23.25 3.64 8.05
N CYS A 702 -22.93 3.14 6.86
CA CYS A 702 -22.34 3.92 5.78
C CYS A 702 -23.23 3.88 4.55
N LEU A 703 -23.12 4.92 3.73
CA LEU A 703 -23.56 4.87 2.34
C LEU A 703 -22.44 4.31 1.48
N ASP A 704 -22.63 3.12 0.92
CA ASP A 704 -21.66 2.44 0.06
C ASP A 704 -21.75 2.99 -1.37
N ILE A 705 -20.60 3.29 -2.00
CA ILE A 705 -20.54 3.95 -3.30
C ILE A 705 -19.48 3.31 -4.20
N GLU A 706 -19.92 2.84 -5.36
CA GLU A 706 -19.05 2.48 -6.49
C GLU A 706 -19.12 3.58 -7.55
N THR A 707 -17.98 4.17 -7.89
CA THR A 707 -17.89 5.20 -8.93
C THR A 707 -16.99 4.74 -10.08
N GLU A 708 -17.53 4.80 -11.29
CA GLU A 708 -16.80 4.63 -12.54
C GLU A 708 -16.60 6.00 -13.20
N VAL A 709 -15.35 6.32 -13.56
CA VAL A 709 -14.99 7.53 -14.30
C VAL A 709 -14.38 7.09 -15.62
N ASP A 710 -15.03 7.42 -16.74
CA ASP A 710 -14.47 7.23 -18.08
C ASP A 710 -13.64 8.47 -18.45
N ASN A 711 -12.34 8.42 -18.17
CA ASN A 711 -11.45 9.55 -18.40
C ASN A 711 -11.03 9.63 -19.88
N GLN A 712 -11.41 10.72 -20.54
CA GLN A 712 -11.07 11.03 -21.93
C GLN A 712 -10.19 12.29 -22.05
N SER A 713 -9.72 12.83 -20.92
CA SER A 713 -8.90 14.05 -20.85
C SER A 713 -7.47 13.74 -20.37
N THR A 714 -6.57 14.68 -20.65
CA THR A 714 -5.14 14.61 -20.33
C THR A 714 -4.71 15.81 -19.50
N ASP A 715 -3.62 15.71 -18.74
CA ASP A 715 -3.02 16.84 -18.01
C ASP A 715 -4.01 17.57 -17.06
N HIS A 716 -4.67 16.81 -16.18
CA HIS A 716 -5.71 17.29 -15.28
C HIS A 716 -5.72 16.58 -13.92
N LEU A 717 -6.48 17.12 -12.97
CA LEU A 717 -6.77 16.52 -11.67
C LEU A 717 -8.28 16.44 -11.48
N VAL A 718 -8.80 15.23 -11.31
CA VAL A 718 -10.19 14.94 -10.97
C VAL A 718 -10.29 14.68 -9.47
N GLN A 719 -11.14 15.46 -8.79
CA GLN A 719 -11.40 15.33 -7.37
C GLN A 719 -12.88 15.05 -7.09
N LEU A 720 -13.15 14.36 -6.00
CA LEU A 720 -14.49 14.17 -5.43
C LEU A 720 -14.60 14.92 -4.11
N VAL A 721 -15.56 15.83 -4.00
CA VAL A 721 -15.61 16.84 -2.93
C VAL A 721 -16.78 16.64 -1.97
N PHE A 722 -16.50 16.85 -0.69
CA PHE A 722 -17.41 16.69 0.45
C PHE A 722 -17.39 17.95 1.33
N PRO A 723 -18.26 18.94 1.11
CA PRO A 723 -18.44 20.10 1.98
C PRO A 723 -18.97 19.67 3.35
N THR A 724 -18.07 19.50 4.32
CA THR A 724 -18.42 18.88 5.61
C THR A 724 -19.25 19.79 6.50
N GLY A 725 -19.05 21.11 6.41
CA GLY A 725 -19.64 22.08 7.33
C GLY A 725 -19.27 21.84 8.80
N LEU A 726 -18.21 21.10 9.07
CA LEU A 726 -17.71 20.80 10.41
C LEU A 726 -16.74 21.90 10.85
N LYS A 727 -16.85 22.34 12.10
CA LYS A 727 -15.97 23.40 12.64
C LYS A 727 -14.71 22.77 13.21
N THR A 728 -13.70 22.58 12.37
CA THR A 728 -12.43 21.98 12.76
C THR A 728 -11.27 22.52 11.93
N ASP A 729 -10.08 22.48 12.51
CA ASP A 729 -8.79 22.77 11.88
C ASP A 729 -7.95 21.48 11.71
N LYS A 730 -8.56 20.31 11.89
CA LYS A 730 -7.87 19.01 11.87
C LYS A 730 -8.54 18.01 10.95
N VAL A 731 -7.71 17.18 10.33
CA VAL A 731 -8.07 15.94 9.66
C VAL A 731 -7.39 14.78 10.37
N PHE A 732 -8.10 13.66 10.51
CA PHE A 732 -7.57 12.40 11.03
C PHE A 732 -7.50 11.39 9.89
N ALA A 733 -6.31 10.88 9.57
CA ALA A 733 -6.13 9.94 8.47
C ALA A 733 -5.49 8.66 8.98
N GLU A 734 -5.97 7.51 8.51
CA GLU A 734 -5.26 6.27 8.78
C GLU A 734 -3.93 6.24 8.02
N SER A 735 -2.85 6.02 8.78
CA SER A 735 -1.49 5.80 8.31
C SER A 735 -1.01 4.44 8.82
N ALA A 736 0.20 4.02 8.44
CA ALA A 736 0.70 2.70 8.78
C ALA A 736 0.82 2.52 10.31
N PHE A 737 -0.08 1.70 10.90
CA PHE A 737 -0.24 1.49 12.34
C PHE A 737 -0.60 2.74 13.16
N ASP A 738 -1.21 3.74 12.55
CA ASP A 738 -1.57 4.98 13.25
C ASP A 738 -2.83 5.61 12.66
N VAL A 739 -3.49 6.45 13.45
CA VAL A 739 -4.43 7.47 12.94
C VAL A 739 -3.79 8.81 13.25
N VAL A 740 -3.22 9.41 12.21
CA VAL A 740 -2.44 10.65 12.31
C VAL A 740 -3.36 11.85 12.28
N GLU A 741 -3.03 12.84 13.10
CA GLU A 741 -3.69 14.15 13.10
C GLU A 741 -2.91 15.11 12.20
N ARG A 742 -3.59 15.78 11.28
CA ARG A 742 -2.99 16.77 10.36
C ARG A 742 -3.78 18.07 10.39
N THR A 743 -3.06 19.19 10.44
CA THR A 743 -3.66 20.54 10.49
C THR A 743 -4.14 20.99 9.11
N ILE A 744 -5.34 21.56 9.06
CA ILE A 744 -5.93 22.24 7.91
C ILE A 744 -5.50 23.69 7.92
N ILE A 745 -4.89 24.13 6.84
CA ILE A 745 -4.58 25.55 6.62
C ILE A 745 -5.84 26.22 6.03
N LYS A 746 -6.34 27.30 6.64
CA LYS A 746 -7.53 28.01 6.13
C LYS A 746 -7.15 28.99 5.03
N ASN A 747 -8.04 29.16 4.05
CA ASN A 747 -7.86 30.11 2.95
C ASN A 747 -8.15 31.54 3.44
N GLU A 748 -7.16 32.16 4.09
CA GLU A 748 -7.24 33.53 4.60
C GLU A 748 -6.47 34.51 3.69
N LYS A 749 -6.90 35.78 3.64
CA LYS A 749 -6.31 36.83 2.77
C LYS A 749 -4.81 37.07 3.00
N ASN A 750 -4.24 36.63 4.12
CA ASN A 750 -2.84 36.80 4.51
C ASN A 750 -2.17 35.47 4.94
N ALA A 751 -2.69 34.33 4.50
CA ALA A 751 -2.05 33.04 4.81
C ALA A 751 -0.60 33.03 4.29
N ASP A 752 0.31 32.45 5.07
CA ASP A 752 1.71 32.30 4.68
C ASP A 752 1.76 31.56 3.33
N PRO A 753 2.26 32.17 2.24
CA PRO A 753 2.28 31.54 0.92
C PRO A 753 3.12 30.26 0.86
N SER A 754 3.97 30.00 1.86
CA SER A 754 4.73 28.74 2.00
C SER A 754 3.92 27.61 2.64
N LEU A 755 2.74 27.92 3.21
CA LEU A 755 1.83 26.98 3.82
C LEU A 755 0.55 26.92 2.99
N VAL A 756 0.40 25.85 2.23
CA VAL A 756 -0.83 25.52 1.51
C VAL A 756 -1.23 24.10 1.85
N ASN A 757 -2.54 23.84 1.87
CA ASN A 757 -3.00 22.46 1.79
C ASN A 757 -2.60 21.87 0.44
N GLY A 758 -2.36 20.57 0.41
CA GLY A 758 -2.11 19.82 -0.81
C GLY A 758 -2.54 18.37 -0.62
N GLU A 759 -2.14 17.50 -1.54
CA GLU A 759 -2.42 16.08 -1.40
C GLU A 759 -1.70 15.49 -0.18
N ASP A 760 -2.48 14.83 0.66
CA ASP A 760 -2.03 14.06 1.81
C ASP A 760 -2.49 12.60 1.66
N PRO A 761 -1.66 11.61 2.07
CA PRO A 761 -1.95 10.20 1.88
C PRO A 761 -2.81 9.61 3.01
N PHE A 762 -3.63 8.62 2.71
CA PHE A 762 -4.31 7.78 3.70
C PHE A 762 -4.44 6.34 3.20
N ILE A 763 -4.59 5.39 4.13
CA ILE A 763 -4.64 3.96 3.79
C ILE A 763 -6.06 3.47 3.54
N ARG A 764 -6.95 3.52 4.55
CA ARG A 764 -8.34 3.03 4.42
C ARG A 764 -9.40 4.04 4.79
N PHE A 765 -9.10 5.03 5.63
CA PHE A 765 -10.05 6.11 5.89
C PHE A 765 -9.39 7.45 6.19
N VAL A 766 -10.16 8.50 5.97
CA VAL A 766 -9.90 9.88 6.38
C VAL A 766 -11.16 10.42 7.07
N ASP A 767 -11.00 11.22 8.12
CA ASP A 767 -12.07 11.73 8.97
C ASP A 767 -11.88 13.22 9.29
N MET A 768 -13.00 13.93 9.36
CA MET A 768 -13.10 15.27 9.93
C MET A 768 -14.19 15.26 11.00
N THR A 769 -13.93 15.89 12.14
CA THR A 769 -14.87 15.95 13.27
C THR A 769 -14.76 17.29 14.01
N ASP A 770 -15.90 17.77 14.54
CA ASP A 770 -15.98 18.90 15.47
C ASP A 770 -16.04 18.45 16.96
N GLY A 771 -15.84 17.17 17.22
CA GLY A 771 -15.91 16.53 18.53
C GLY A 771 -17.31 16.03 18.91
N LYS A 772 -18.37 16.48 18.23
CA LYS A 772 -19.75 16.01 18.42
C LYS A 772 -20.27 15.20 17.24
N SER A 773 -19.96 15.65 16.02
CA SER A 773 -20.29 14.96 14.78
C SER A 773 -19.05 14.88 13.90
N GLY A 774 -18.92 13.79 13.16
CA GLY A 774 -17.85 13.58 12.19
C GLY A 774 -18.37 13.02 10.87
N LEU A 775 -17.53 13.12 9.86
CA LEU A 775 -17.75 12.58 8.53
C LEU A 775 -16.45 11.91 8.08
N SER A 776 -16.47 10.58 8.06
CA SER A 776 -15.38 9.79 7.54
C SER A 776 -15.68 9.30 6.13
N ILE A 777 -14.65 9.34 5.27
CA ILE A 777 -14.65 8.65 3.99
C ILE A 777 -13.77 7.42 4.11
N VAL A 778 -14.35 6.25 3.91
CA VAL A 778 -13.68 4.95 4.01
C VAL A 778 -13.51 4.39 2.61
N SER A 779 -12.34 3.85 2.25
CA SER A 779 -12.06 3.37 0.90
C SER A 779 -11.17 2.12 0.91
N ASP A 780 -11.30 1.32 -0.15
CA ASP A 780 -10.40 0.21 -0.48
C ASP A 780 -9.50 0.52 -1.69
N SER A 781 -9.63 1.72 -2.28
CA SER A 781 -9.08 2.03 -3.61
C SER A 781 -8.39 3.39 -3.70
N VAL A 782 -8.97 4.43 -3.12
CA VAL A 782 -8.40 5.79 -3.10
C VAL A 782 -7.33 5.90 -2.01
N LYS A 783 -6.26 6.65 -2.27
CA LYS A 783 -5.12 6.82 -1.35
C LYS A 783 -4.75 8.27 -1.02
N GLY A 784 -5.37 9.25 -1.68
CA GLY A 784 -5.04 10.66 -1.52
C GLY A 784 -6.26 11.51 -1.22
N TYR A 785 -6.09 12.49 -0.34
CA TYR A 785 -7.09 13.50 -0.04
C TYR A 785 -6.45 14.89 0.06
N GLU A 786 -7.27 15.94 -0.02
CA GLU A 786 -6.87 17.32 0.19
C GLU A 786 -7.96 18.05 1.00
N PRO A 787 -7.64 18.65 2.16
CA PRO A 787 -8.55 19.57 2.82
C PRO A 787 -8.51 20.91 2.07
N LEU A 788 -9.64 21.38 1.56
CA LEU A 788 -9.65 22.57 0.69
C LEU A 788 -9.48 23.89 1.45
N GLY A 789 -9.61 23.88 2.79
CA GLY A 789 -9.46 25.08 3.62
C GLY A 789 -10.49 26.18 3.37
N ASP A 790 -11.57 25.86 2.65
CA ASP A 790 -12.65 26.78 2.30
C ASP A 790 -13.61 27.03 3.47
N LYS A 791 -14.59 27.92 3.27
CA LYS A 791 -15.59 28.29 4.29
C LYS A 791 -16.44 27.11 4.78
N ASP A 792 -16.60 26.09 3.94
CA ASP A 792 -17.44 24.92 4.20
C ASP A 792 -16.61 23.74 4.77
N ASN A 793 -15.30 23.94 4.97
CA ASN A 793 -14.34 22.91 5.38
C ASN A 793 -14.48 21.65 4.54
N SER A 794 -14.45 21.82 3.23
CA SER A 794 -14.57 20.75 2.26
C SER A 794 -13.36 19.82 2.31
N LEU A 795 -13.64 18.52 2.27
CA LEU A 795 -12.66 17.47 2.06
C LEU A 795 -12.76 17.00 0.60
N ALA A 796 -11.63 16.92 -0.11
CA ALA A 796 -11.57 16.38 -1.46
C ALA A 796 -10.79 15.06 -1.47
N LEU A 797 -11.30 14.04 -2.16
CA LEU A 797 -10.54 12.86 -2.54
C LEU A 797 -9.95 13.07 -3.94
N ASN A 798 -8.66 12.81 -4.10
CA ASN A 798 -8.01 12.87 -5.40
C ASN A 798 -8.19 11.52 -6.10
N LEU A 799 -8.99 11.49 -7.17
CA LEU A 799 -9.35 10.25 -7.86
C LEU A 799 -8.38 9.94 -8.99
N ILE A 800 -8.14 10.92 -9.87
CA ILE A 800 -7.30 10.77 -11.06
C ILE A 800 -6.43 12.00 -11.18
N ARG A 801 -5.12 11.78 -11.27
CA ARG A 801 -4.15 12.79 -11.68
C ARG A 801 -3.49 12.31 -12.97
N SER A 802 -3.70 13.07 -14.05
CA SER A 802 -3.19 12.81 -15.38
C SER A 802 -2.11 13.84 -15.71
N TYR A 803 -0.97 13.40 -16.21
CA TYR A 803 0.15 14.27 -16.55
C TYR A 803 1.00 13.66 -17.65
N THR A 804 1.71 14.51 -18.38
CA THR A 804 2.72 14.09 -19.35
C THR A 804 3.93 13.51 -18.61
N SER A 805 4.34 12.28 -18.95
CA SER A 805 5.51 11.67 -18.31
C SER A 805 6.78 12.49 -18.54
N GLN A 806 7.49 12.75 -17.45
CA GLN A 806 8.73 13.52 -17.43
C GLN A 806 9.71 12.84 -16.45
N ILE A 807 10.85 12.36 -16.95
CA ILE A 807 11.83 11.65 -16.13
C ILE A 807 13.07 12.52 -15.95
N VAL A 808 13.54 12.67 -14.71
CA VAL A 808 14.69 13.52 -14.38
C VAL A 808 15.95 12.67 -14.28
N THR A 809 16.70 12.57 -15.37
CA THR A 809 17.93 11.76 -15.44
C THR A 809 19.20 12.61 -15.37
N ILE A 810 19.05 13.93 -15.57
CA ILE A 810 20.10 14.94 -15.55
C ILE A 810 19.59 16.11 -14.70
N TYR A 811 20.48 16.76 -13.97
CA TYR A 811 20.08 17.82 -13.06
C TYR A 811 19.58 19.06 -13.82
N GLY A 812 18.39 19.55 -13.48
CA GLY A 812 17.78 20.70 -14.14
C GLY A 812 17.26 20.43 -15.56
N ARG A 813 17.25 19.17 -16.02
CA ARG A 813 16.66 18.77 -17.31
C ARG A 813 15.69 17.61 -17.10
N LYS A 814 14.54 17.67 -17.77
CA LYS A 814 13.57 16.58 -17.77
C LYS A 814 13.44 15.99 -19.16
N GLU A 815 13.54 14.67 -19.24
CA GLU A 815 13.23 13.93 -20.44
C GLU A 815 11.71 13.81 -20.58
N ARG A 816 11.15 14.51 -21.56
CA ARG A 816 9.73 14.44 -21.87
C ARG A 816 9.41 13.18 -22.67
N ARG A 817 8.54 12.33 -22.12
CA ARG A 817 8.10 11.07 -22.73
C ARG A 817 6.59 11.07 -22.98
N ALA A 818 6.15 11.84 -23.97
CA ALA A 818 4.71 12.00 -24.26
C ALA A 818 4.06 10.77 -24.91
N GLU A 819 4.85 9.82 -25.37
CA GLU A 819 4.40 8.51 -25.83
C GLU A 819 3.96 7.59 -24.67
N GLN A 820 4.38 7.90 -23.43
CA GLN A 820 4.00 7.17 -22.22
C GLN A 820 2.62 7.67 -21.75
N MET A 821 1.56 7.05 -22.26
CA MET A 821 0.19 7.49 -22.10
C MET A 821 -0.51 6.91 -20.86
N LEU A 822 0.04 5.88 -20.21
CA LEU A 822 -0.62 5.31 -19.03
C LEU A 822 -0.59 6.28 -17.83
N THR A 823 0.34 7.24 -17.76
CA THR A 823 0.32 8.34 -16.77
C THR A 823 -0.88 9.28 -16.93
N GLN A 824 -1.54 9.27 -18.10
CA GLN A 824 -2.75 10.05 -18.36
C GLN A 824 -4.03 9.35 -17.85
N ALA A 825 -3.91 8.11 -17.34
CA ALA A 825 -5.01 7.33 -16.77
C ALA A 825 -6.30 7.30 -17.63
N LEU A 826 -6.14 7.29 -18.97
CA LEU A 826 -7.26 7.25 -19.91
C LEU A 826 -8.11 5.98 -19.75
N GLY A 827 -9.37 6.10 -20.17
CA GLY A 827 -10.39 5.06 -20.09
C GLY A 827 -11.00 4.92 -18.69
N ILE A 828 -11.64 3.78 -18.46
CA ILE A 828 -12.43 3.53 -17.25
C ILE A 828 -11.53 3.33 -16.03
N GLN A 829 -11.69 4.20 -15.04
CA GLN A 829 -11.17 4.05 -13.68
C GLN A 829 -12.34 3.72 -12.73
N LYS A 830 -12.10 2.83 -11.76
CA LYS A 830 -13.11 2.39 -10.79
C LYS A 830 -12.65 2.66 -9.37
N PHE A 831 -13.54 3.26 -8.59
CA PHE A 831 -13.33 3.63 -7.19
C PHE A 831 -14.46 3.08 -6.34
N HIS A 832 -14.12 2.61 -5.15
CA HIS A 832 -15.06 2.09 -4.17
C HIS A 832 -14.73 2.70 -2.80
N TYR A 833 -15.73 3.36 -2.24
CA TYR A 833 -15.65 4.09 -1.00
C TYR A 833 -17.02 4.18 -0.35
N ALA A 834 -17.05 4.55 0.92
CA ALA A 834 -18.27 4.73 1.68
C ALA A 834 -18.23 6.05 2.46
N ILE A 835 -19.38 6.71 2.53
CA ILE A 835 -19.57 7.91 3.36
C ILE A 835 -20.10 7.45 4.72
N TYR A 836 -19.34 7.72 5.78
CA TYR A 836 -19.68 7.36 7.15
C TYR A 836 -19.87 8.61 8.02
N PRO A 837 -21.10 9.13 8.15
CA PRO A 837 -21.39 10.13 9.18
C PRO A 837 -21.48 9.44 10.54
N HIS A 838 -20.90 10.04 11.58
CA HIS A 838 -20.90 9.44 12.92
C HIS A 838 -20.96 10.48 14.04
N ALA A 839 -21.37 10.03 15.23
CA ALA A 839 -21.23 10.80 16.46
C ALA A 839 -19.77 10.79 16.95
N GLY A 840 -19.34 11.88 17.58
CA GLY A 840 -18.02 12.02 18.19
C GLY A 840 -16.88 12.06 17.18
N THR A 841 -15.84 11.27 17.43
CA THR A 841 -14.58 11.22 16.67
C THR A 841 -14.44 9.91 15.90
N TRP A 842 -13.40 9.78 15.07
CA TRP A 842 -13.09 8.55 14.33
C TRP A 842 -13.04 7.27 15.19
N GLU A 843 -12.77 7.39 16.50
CA GLU A 843 -12.77 6.25 17.43
C GLU A 843 -14.14 5.56 17.53
N ASN A 844 -15.21 6.23 17.09
CA ASN A 844 -16.55 5.67 16.99
C ASN A 844 -16.76 5.00 15.63
N GLY A 845 -16.19 3.82 15.43
CA GLY A 845 -16.60 2.93 14.35
C GLY A 845 -15.76 2.98 13.06
N CYS A 846 -14.84 3.94 12.87
CA CYS A 846 -14.15 4.10 11.59
C CYS A 846 -13.25 2.91 11.24
N ILE A 847 -12.57 2.33 12.23
CA ILE A 847 -11.76 1.12 12.03
C ILE A 847 -12.66 -0.05 11.66
N GLU A 848 -13.79 -0.24 12.35
CA GLU A 848 -14.74 -1.29 11.99
C GLU A 848 -15.24 -1.12 10.56
N GLN A 849 -15.65 0.09 10.15
CA GLN A 849 -16.10 0.34 8.78
C GLN A 849 -14.98 0.11 7.76
N ALA A 850 -13.74 0.48 8.07
CA ALA A 850 -12.58 0.20 7.24
C ALA A 850 -12.33 -1.31 7.07
N GLU A 851 -12.53 -2.12 8.11
CA GLU A 851 -12.47 -3.58 8.00
C GLU A 851 -13.58 -4.13 7.10
N LYS A 852 -14.81 -3.62 7.20
CA LYS A 852 -15.93 -4.12 6.40
C LYS A 852 -15.67 -4.00 4.90
N ILE A 853 -15.30 -2.80 4.46
CA ILE A 853 -15.11 -2.50 3.04
C ILE A 853 -13.85 -3.18 2.46
N ASN A 854 -12.77 -3.25 3.26
CA ASN A 854 -11.50 -3.83 2.80
C ASN A 854 -11.46 -5.36 2.90
N CYS A 855 -12.32 -5.98 3.72
CA CYS A 855 -12.35 -7.42 3.99
C CYS A 855 -13.79 -7.94 4.04
N PRO A 856 -14.48 -8.03 2.89
CA PRO A 856 -15.87 -8.50 2.83
C PRO A 856 -15.99 -9.96 3.32
N MET A 857 -17.16 -10.30 3.87
CA MET A 857 -17.48 -11.68 4.26
C MET A 857 -17.44 -12.64 3.07
N ILE A 858 -17.07 -13.89 3.32
CA ILE A 858 -16.83 -14.90 2.28
C ILE A 858 -17.90 -16.00 2.40
N PRO A 859 -18.98 -15.96 1.58
CA PRO A 859 -19.95 -17.03 1.55
C PRO A 859 -19.43 -18.25 0.78
N THR A 860 -19.72 -19.44 1.29
CA THR A 860 -19.38 -20.72 0.65
C THR A 860 -20.54 -21.69 0.74
N GLN A 861 -20.73 -22.47 -0.31
CA GLN A 861 -21.79 -23.48 -0.37
C GLN A 861 -21.18 -24.87 -0.25
N THR A 862 -21.78 -25.72 0.57
CA THR A 862 -21.43 -27.14 0.74
C THR A 862 -22.69 -27.94 1.10
N HIS A 863 -22.51 -29.21 1.48
CA HIS A 863 -23.58 -30.10 1.93
C HIS A 863 -23.17 -30.76 3.25
N ARG A 864 -23.27 -32.10 3.32
CA ARG A 864 -22.89 -32.88 4.48
C ARG A 864 -21.38 -32.95 4.55
N SER A 865 -20.87 -32.70 5.74
CA SER A 865 -19.49 -32.92 6.12
C SER A 865 -19.50 -33.55 7.51
N PHE A 866 -18.65 -34.56 7.73
CA PHE A 866 -18.64 -35.34 8.98
C PHE A 866 -17.49 -34.90 9.89
N GLY A 867 -17.28 -33.59 9.96
CA GLY A 867 -16.25 -32.96 10.76
C GLY A 867 -16.54 -32.99 12.26
N LYS A 868 -15.70 -32.29 13.03
CA LYS A 868 -15.82 -32.16 14.50
C LYS A 868 -16.01 -30.72 14.98
N LEU A 869 -15.83 -29.75 14.09
CA LEU A 869 -16.02 -28.34 14.41
C LEU A 869 -17.51 -28.02 14.46
N PRO A 870 -17.94 -27.12 15.37
CA PRO A 870 -19.33 -26.73 15.49
C PRO A 870 -19.83 -25.97 14.26
N SER A 871 -21.14 -25.76 14.18
CA SER A 871 -21.78 -24.98 13.11
C SER A 871 -21.41 -23.50 13.10
N GLU A 872 -20.93 -22.97 14.22
CA GLU A 872 -20.44 -21.59 14.36
C GLU A 872 -19.19 -21.61 15.24
N LEU A 873 -18.14 -20.90 14.83
CA LEU A 873 -16.88 -20.83 15.56
C LEU A 873 -16.15 -19.51 15.29
N ASP A 874 -15.72 -18.85 16.35
CA ASP A 874 -14.76 -17.75 16.30
C ASP A 874 -13.36 -18.32 16.54
N PHE A 875 -12.49 -18.27 15.53
CA PHE A 875 -11.06 -18.56 15.71
C PHE A 875 -10.40 -17.51 16.60
N ILE A 876 -10.78 -16.25 16.41
CA ILE A 876 -10.33 -15.11 17.22
C ILE A 876 -11.49 -14.13 17.39
N LYS A 877 -11.72 -13.71 18.63
CA LYS A 877 -12.74 -12.71 18.96
C LYS A 877 -12.14 -11.62 19.85
N PHE A 878 -12.28 -10.38 19.42
CA PHE A 878 -11.83 -9.23 20.21
C PHE A 878 -12.99 -8.74 21.09
N ALA A 879 -12.71 -8.52 22.38
CA ALA A 879 -13.69 -7.92 23.30
C ALA A 879 -13.92 -6.42 23.04
N SER A 880 -12.95 -5.74 22.41
CA SER A 880 -13.00 -4.30 22.13
C SER A 880 -12.59 -4.01 20.69
N THR A 881 -13.27 -3.05 20.06
CA THR A 881 -12.93 -2.53 18.73
C THR A 881 -11.93 -1.38 18.76
N LYS A 882 -11.59 -0.86 19.95
CA LYS A 882 -10.60 0.21 20.14
C LYS A 882 -9.16 -0.23 19.82
N LEU A 883 -8.93 -1.53 19.72
CA LEU A 883 -7.65 -2.12 19.34
C LEU A 883 -7.75 -2.64 17.91
N ALA A 884 -6.86 -2.18 17.04
CA ALA A 884 -6.88 -2.51 15.62
C ALA A 884 -6.14 -3.83 15.33
N PHE A 885 -6.78 -4.70 14.53
CA PHE A 885 -6.20 -5.95 14.04
C PHE A 885 -5.25 -5.69 12.87
N SER A 886 -4.13 -6.42 12.87
CA SER A 886 -3.10 -6.28 11.84
C SER A 886 -2.70 -7.62 11.24
N SER A 887 -2.40 -8.65 12.03
CA SER A 887 -1.98 -9.95 11.49
C SER A 887 -2.32 -11.11 12.41
N PHE A 888 -2.66 -12.24 11.78
CA PHE A 888 -2.69 -13.56 12.39
C PHE A 888 -2.07 -14.57 11.43
N LYS A 889 -0.87 -15.06 11.72
CA LYS A 889 -0.13 -15.95 10.82
C LYS A 889 0.72 -16.97 11.56
N LYS A 890 1.24 -17.99 10.88
CA LYS A 890 2.30 -18.84 11.45
C LYS A 890 3.58 -18.03 11.64
N ALA A 891 4.29 -18.23 12.76
CA ALA A 891 5.63 -17.68 12.96
C ALA A 891 6.61 -18.23 11.93
N ASP A 892 7.53 -17.40 11.44
CA ASP A 892 8.40 -17.74 10.30
C ASP A 892 9.45 -18.80 10.68
N ARG A 893 9.91 -18.72 11.94
CA ARG A 893 11.05 -19.49 12.48
C ARG A 893 10.67 -20.55 13.51
N GLU A 894 9.44 -20.53 14.01
CA GLU A 894 9.00 -21.40 15.10
C GLU A 894 7.65 -22.06 14.82
N ASP A 895 7.41 -23.19 15.49
CA ASP A 895 6.07 -23.77 15.61
C ASP A 895 5.26 -22.98 16.64
N ALA A 896 4.72 -21.85 16.17
CA ALA A 896 3.87 -20.93 16.89
C ALA A 896 3.09 -20.07 15.88
N VAL A 897 2.15 -19.28 16.39
CA VAL A 897 1.37 -18.32 15.63
C VAL A 897 1.67 -16.91 16.14
N ILE A 898 1.80 -15.95 15.24
CA ILE A 898 1.94 -14.53 15.55
C ILE A 898 0.58 -13.87 15.45
N LEU A 899 0.19 -13.18 16.52
CA LEU A 899 -0.90 -12.21 16.52
C LEU A 899 -0.30 -10.81 16.67
N ARG A 900 -0.61 -9.91 15.74
CA ARG A 900 -0.22 -8.49 15.80
C ARG A 900 -1.45 -7.59 15.83
N VAL A 901 -1.38 -6.63 16.74
CA VAL A 901 -2.40 -5.61 16.98
C VAL A 901 -1.73 -4.26 17.18
N PHE A 902 -2.46 -3.17 16.97
CA PHE A 902 -1.97 -1.84 17.29
C PHE A 902 -3.07 -0.99 17.92
N ASN A 903 -2.65 -0.08 18.78
CA ASN A 903 -3.54 0.90 19.39
C ASN A 903 -3.36 2.25 18.68
N PRO A 904 -4.28 2.68 17.81
CA PRO A 904 -4.17 3.95 17.13
C PRO A 904 -4.55 5.16 18.00
N SER A 905 -5.08 4.94 19.21
CA SER A 905 -5.50 6.02 20.10
C SER A 905 -4.34 6.60 20.93
N THR A 906 -4.59 7.74 21.57
CA THR A 906 -3.68 8.39 22.52
C THR A 906 -3.89 7.90 23.96
N LYS A 907 -4.75 6.90 24.18
CA LYS A 907 -5.05 6.33 25.49
C LYS A 907 -4.61 4.88 25.57
N ASN A 908 -4.39 4.38 26.78
CA ASN A 908 -4.14 2.97 26.99
C ASN A 908 -5.41 2.16 26.68
N VAL A 909 -5.28 1.02 26.00
CA VAL A 909 -6.39 0.12 25.70
C VAL A 909 -6.16 -1.20 26.41
N GLU A 910 -7.05 -1.54 27.35
CA GLU A 910 -7.13 -2.88 27.92
C GLU A 910 -8.10 -3.73 27.10
N THR A 911 -7.70 -4.96 26.77
CA THR A 911 -8.56 -5.87 26.03
C THR A 911 -8.37 -7.31 26.48
N GLU A 912 -9.34 -8.14 26.12
CA GLU A 912 -9.27 -9.59 26.19
C GLU A 912 -9.54 -10.13 24.79
N ILE A 913 -8.71 -11.08 24.37
CA ILE A 913 -8.91 -11.82 23.12
C ILE A 913 -9.24 -13.27 23.49
N GLU A 914 -10.32 -13.78 22.89
CA GLU A 914 -10.73 -15.17 23.01
C GLU A 914 -10.35 -15.93 21.74
N PHE A 915 -9.79 -17.13 21.92
CA PHE A 915 -9.39 -18.04 20.85
C PHE A 915 -10.23 -19.31 20.88
N PHE A 916 -10.34 -20.02 19.76
CA PHE A 916 -11.10 -21.27 19.71
C PHE A 916 -10.48 -22.44 20.49
N LYS A 917 -9.15 -22.42 20.69
CA LYS A 917 -8.38 -23.44 21.43
C LYS A 917 -7.66 -22.83 22.63
N ASP A 918 -7.35 -23.68 23.61
CA ASP A 918 -6.56 -23.29 24.76
C ASP A 918 -5.14 -22.86 24.34
N LEU A 919 -4.62 -21.84 25.00
CA LEU A 919 -3.26 -21.38 24.82
C LEU A 919 -2.34 -22.09 25.84
N LYS A 920 -1.38 -22.87 25.34
CA LYS A 920 -0.30 -23.42 26.16
C LYS A 920 0.69 -22.33 26.59
N LYS A 921 0.94 -21.37 25.70
CA LYS A 921 1.93 -20.31 25.91
C LYS A 921 1.58 -19.05 25.13
N ALA A 922 1.81 -17.90 25.73
CA ALA A 922 1.78 -16.60 25.08
C ALA A 922 3.01 -15.80 25.48
N GLU A 923 3.72 -15.21 24.52
CA GLU A 923 4.91 -14.39 24.77
C GLU A 923 4.85 -13.11 23.94
N ALA A 924 5.13 -11.97 24.57
CA ALA A 924 5.32 -10.72 23.83
C ALA A 924 6.64 -10.77 23.05
N VAL A 925 6.57 -10.41 21.78
CA VAL A 925 7.72 -10.41 20.85
C VAL A 925 7.86 -9.05 20.16
N ASN A 926 9.05 -8.78 19.63
CA ASN A 926 9.27 -7.62 18.76
C ASN A 926 8.68 -7.86 17.35
N LEU A 927 8.86 -6.90 16.44
CA LEU A 927 8.32 -7.02 15.08
C LEU A 927 9.05 -8.08 14.25
N ASN A 928 10.31 -8.38 14.59
CA ASN A 928 11.13 -9.47 14.06
C ASN A 928 10.84 -10.86 14.69
N GLU A 929 9.73 -10.99 15.44
CA GLU A 929 9.27 -12.22 16.10
C GLU A 929 10.18 -12.75 17.23
N GLU A 930 11.12 -11.94 17.73
CA GLU A 930 12.04 -12.31 18.80
C GLU A 930 11.46 -11.93 20.17
N LYS A 931 11.78 -12.74 21.19
CA LYS A 931 11.30 -12.54 22.55
C LYS A 931 11.79 -11.22 23.13
N LEU A 932 10.88 -10.44 23.69
CA LEU A 932 11.20 -9.24 24.45
C LEU A 932 11.71 -9.65 25.84
N SER A 933 12.87 -9.12 26.25
CA SER A 933 13.54 -9.49 27.50
C SER A 933 12.95 -8.81 28.75
N SER A 934 12.19 -7.72 28.59
CA SER A 934 11.73 -6.85 29.68
C SER A 934 10.21 -6.75 29.84
N THR A 935 9.42 -7.60 29.19
CA THR A 935 7.95 -7.59 29.31
C THR A 935 7.44 -8.58 30.36
N PRO A 936 6.37 -8.23 31.11
CA PRO A 936 5.72 -9.16 32.02
C PRO A 936 5.29 -10.45 31.31
N ALA A 937 5.40 -11.59 32.01
CA ALA A 937 4.91 -12.85 31.48
C ALA A 937 3.39 -12.78 31.24
N LEU A 938 2.98 -13.02 30.00
CA LEU A 938 1.57 -13.15 29.66
C LEU A 938 1.07 -14.51 30.12
N LYS A 939 0.07 -14.52 31.00
CA LYS A 939 -0.54 -15.75 31.52
C LYS A 939 -1.85 -16.00 30.77
N PRO A 940 -1.90 -16.96 29.83
CA PRO A 940 -3.17 -17.34 29.23
C PRO A 940 -4.10 -17.93 30.29
N ASN A 941 -5.41 -17.68 30.15
CA ASN A 941 -6.46 -18.29 30.96
C ASN A 941 -7.31 -19.17 30.05
N GLY A 942 -6.89 -20.43 29.88
CA GLY A 942 -7.47 -21.35 28.89
C GLY A 942 -7.42 -20.75 27.48
N LYS A 943 -8.59 -20.43 26.94
CA LYS A 943 -8.81 -19.82 25.62
C LYS A 943 -8.62 -18.31 25.56
N LYS A 944 -8.37 -17.64 26.68
CA LYS A 944 -8.40 -16.18 26.78
C LYS A 944 -7.02 -15.60 27.06
N LEU A 945 -6.72 -14.46 26.44
CA LEU A 945 -5.52 -13.67 26.67
C LEU A 945 -5.91 -12.22 26.98
N LYS A 946 -5.71 -11.80 28.22
CA LYS A 946 -5.90 -10.41 28.66
C LYS A 946 -4.57 -9.68 28.65
N PHE A 947 -4.55 -8.47 28.09
CA PHE A 947 -3.37 -7.62 28.03
C PHE A 947 -3.76 -6.15 27.84
N SER A 948 -2.75 -5.28 27.95
CA SER A 948 -2.90 -3.86 27.77
C SER A 948 -1.92 -3.35 26.71
N VAL A 949 -2.39 -2.45 25.85
CA VAL A 949 -1.60 -1.85 24.78
C VAL A 949 -1.58 -0.34 24.97
N GLY A 950 -0.38 0.19 25.21
CA GLY A 950 -0.15 1.61 25.40
C GLY A 950 -0.57 2.46 24.18
N PRO A 951 -0.66 3.78 24.35
CA PRO A 951 -1.05 4.70 23.28
C PRO A 951 -0.11 4.57 22.09
N LYS A 952 -0.67 4.57 20.87
CA LYS A 952 0.08 4.47 19.60
C LYS A 952 0.98 3.23 19.47
N LYS A 953 0.87 2.24 20.36
CA LYS A 953 1.78 1.08 20.43
C LYS A 953 1.38 -0.03 19.46
N ILE A 954 2.36 -0.63 18.80
CA ILE A 954 2.25 -1.88 18.05
C ILE A 954 2.66 -3.02 18.99
N ALA A 955 1.76 -3.98 19.20
CA ALA A 955 1.99 -5.13 20.09
C ALA A 955 1.92 -6.44 19.31
N SER A 956 2.86 -7.34 19.59
CA SER A 956 2.99 -8.61 18.87
C SER A 956 3.14 -9.75 19.87
N PHE A 957 2.40 -10.82 19.64
CA PHE A 957 2.34 -11.97 20.54
C PHE A 957 2.62 -13.25 19.77
N LYS A 958 3.55 -14.06 20.30
CA LYS A 958 3.80 -15.42 19.86
C LYS A 958 2.97 -16.38 20.71
N LEU A 959 2.10 -17.14 20.07
CA LEU A 959 1.07 -17.98 20.67
C LEU A 959 1.35 -19.45 20.33
N LYS A 960 1.31 -20.33 21.34
CA LYS A 960 1.31 -21.79 21.16
C LYS A 960 0.00 -22.37 21.66
N PHE A 961 -0.64 -23.16 20.81
CA PHE A 961 -1.96 -23.73 21.07
C PHE A 961 -1.92 -25.15 21.64
N GLY A 962 -3.02 -25.50 22.31
CA GLY A 962 -3.48 -26.79 22.84
C GLY A 962 -3.30 -27.97 21.90
#